data_AF-A0A3A4SG22-F1
#
_entry.id   AF-A0A3A4SG22-F1
#
_cell.length_a   1.000
_cell.length_b   1.000
_cell.length_c   1.000
_cell.angle_alpha   90.00
_cell.angle_beta   90.00
_cell.angle_gamma   90.00
#
_symmetry.space_group_name_H-M   'P 1'
#
loop_
_entity.id
_entity.type
_entity.pdbx_description
1 polymer ?
#
loop_
_entity_poly.entity_id
_entity_poly.type
_entity_poly.pdbx_seq_one_letter_code
_entity_poly.pdbx_strand_id
1 'polypeptide(L)'
;MKDDISKHDRAISAIMAVFPTVETVDEFVSDNPDAASLRTFIDFAGKYGVLDAADESGFRLLIRSHQRASDECMAPENVNIESIFESRKDILRIQFSVRGLLQRINTLIASSGVDLPEISNTMISRLKREAVDTPRKRNTLRSLAFWLGHERPYLGPSWNYLSLLKLCRQEPLNTCFREGARIAFSLSSRGDVIGHEIVDWMRRELKVCIKDTIPRFPYSNWGTVHSYDLTTLYVDFPMEQDVSNPSSYQQCIRNAIALAHQIAMRWSLSAFFTQKRFMSIGIAAGDYSAIDTYLLPALKVSLPGDPVIRMTDFARQCVLINDIRAMFNQTPKQMVLFNGEILYVWWVVGMWSLIYWDFVPRLLHDPILQGNEAAVLALTRLLWFSDEITREEIVRYHPNAVTIYLRSPHNTILGIEIAKTLYYKRRYWEANEILRIIVSIYPFNLYARSFRMMIYRCLALGSTDYGKARLHFNRAEEEALYIQSNCRALNEDYYDEYAVIKLTHAMVIFRLIRVNGGRFVIPEVDLKKDDVFGLLNESEILFEKGLAVSPTGIRSLFLVACVRIIRRILKKNDNAFVNPELTLTDYSQDFVQPALDAFAALGWLREEFDEKTGAAVLHAILEKVFKTHRDSVTLSAYRPTIYYCFAVVLWDFLPRKTGKLVRRVHELLSDACQMAESMKKENLCIYSYTRCHGEMMPADAFNAHIAMGLEMIETFAGGKTALEQCPDDVVMNCAGKERKLLFMLNM
;
A
#
# COMPACT_ATOMS: atom_id res chain seq x y z
N MET A 1 -2.89 -8.51 -37.33
CA MET A 1 -1.84 -8.79 -38.31
C MET A 1 -1.28 -10.18 -38.04
N LYS A 2 -1.59 -11.15 -38.88
CA LYS A 2 -0.82 -12.40 -38.98
C LYS A 2 0.13 -12.14 -40.16
N ASP A 3 1.30 -11.60 -39.87
CA ASP A 3 2.35 -11.51 -40.88
C ASP A 3 2.78 -12.94 -41.22
N ASP A 4 2.89 -13.23 -42.52
CA ASP A 4 3.16 -14.55 -43.07
C ASP A 4 4.67 -14.86 -42.90
N ILE A 5 5.09 -15.07 -41.66
CA ILE A 5 6.49 -15.39 -41.31
C ILE A 5 6.84 -16.72 -41.98
N SER A 6 7.90 -16.70 -42.79
CA SER A 6 8.35 -17.84 -43.58
C SER A 6 8.73 -19.02 -42.67
N LYS A 7 8.65 -20.25 -43.20
CA LYS A 7 9.06 -21.46 -42.45
C LYS A 7 10.54 -21.40 -42.04
N HIS A 8 11.37 -20.73 -42.85
CA HIS A 8 12.78 -20.50 -42.59
C HIS A 8 12.99 -19.59 -41.36
N ASP A 9 12.30 -18.43 -41.31
CA ASP A 9 12.43 -17.48 -40.19
C ASP A 9 11.91 -18.08 -38.86
N ARG A 10 10.87 -18.92 -38.91
CA ARG A 10 10.39 -19.66 -37.74
C ARG A 10 11.41 -20.66 -37.24
N ALA A 11 12.11 -21.34 -38.14
CA ALA A 11 13.15 -22.28 -37.77
C ALA A 11 14.35 -21.56 -37.11
N ILE A 12 14.78 -20.43 -37.67
CA ILE A 12 15.81 -19.56 -37.05
C ILE A 12 15.36 -19.12 -35.65
N SER A 13 14.15 -18.58 -35.53
CA SER A 13 13.65 -18.09 -34.24
C SER A 13 13.51 -19.20 -33.20
N ALA A 14 13.08 -20.40 -33.60
CA ALA A 14 13.02 -21.57 -32.71
C ALA A 14 14.41 -22.00 -32.22
N ILE A 15 15.41 -22.04 -33.12
CA ILE A 15 16.79 -22.37 -32.78
C ILE A 15 17.36 -21.32 -31.81
N MET A 16 17.21 -20.04 -32.12
CA MET A 16 17.72 -18.94 -31.29
C MET A 16 16.98 -18.81 -29.94
N ALA A 17 15.74 -19.27 -29.84
CA ALA A 17 15.03 -19.34 -28.57
C ALA A 17 15.60 -20.45 -27.67
N VAL A 18 16.02 -21.59 -28.23
CA VAL A 18 16.66 -22.68 -27.47
C VAL A 18 18.12 -22.37 -27.16
N PHE A 19 18.84 -21.81 -28.13
CA PHE A 19 20.28 -21.53 -28.09
C PHE A 19 20.57 -20.05 -28.35
N PRO A 20 20.26 -19.15 -27.39
CA PRO A 20 20.50 -17.72 -27.57
C PRO A 20 21.99 -17.36 -27.65
N THR A 21 22.88 -18.21 -27.11
CA THR A 21 24.33 -18.01 -27.13
C THR A 21 25.08 -19.33 -27.34
N VAL A 22 26.37 -19.28 -27.68
CA VAL A 22 27.20 -20.48 -27.87
C VAL A 22 27.32 -21.28 -26.56
N GLU A 23 27.38 -20.61 -25.42
CA GLU A 23 27.47 -21.24 -24.10
C GLU A 23 26.25 -22.13 -23.82
N THR A 24 25.06 -21.74 -24.30
CA THR A 24 23.85 -22.57 -24.14
C THR A 24 23.85 -23.82 -25.02
N VAL A 25 24.62 -23.82 -26.12
CA VAL A 25 24.88 -25.01 -26.94
C VAL A 25 25.82 -25.94 -26.19
N ASP A 26 26.89 -25.40 -25.61
CA ASP A 26 27.85 -26.18 -24.82
C ASP A 26 27.20 -26.80 -23.58
N GLU A 27 26.33 -26.04 -22.89
CA GLU A 27 25.54 -26.56 -21.77
C GLU A 27 24.60 -27.70 -22.22
N PHE A 28 23.98 -27.58 -23.40
CA PHE A 28 23.10 -28.64 -23.92
C PHE A 28 23.85 -29.91 -24.31
N VAL A 29 25.04 -29.78 -24.91
CA VAL A 29 25.92 -30.92 -25.20
C VAL A 29 26.41 -31.57 -23.92
N SER A 30 26.73 -30.77 -22.89
CA SER A 30 27.09 -31.32 -21.58
C SER A 30 25.91 -32.02 -20.88
N ASP A 31 24.69 -31.49 -21.05
CA ASP A 31 23.45 -32.08 -20.51
C ASP A 31 23.05 -33.37 -21.23
N ASN A 32 23.44 -33.53 -22.50
CA ASN A 32 23.11 -34.65 -23.36
C ASN A 32 24.39 -35.17 -24.05
N PRO A 33 25.20 -36.00 -23.38
CA PRO A 33 26.50 -36.45 -23.90
C PRO A 33 26.40 -37.37 -25.12
N ASP A 34 25.19 -37.81 -25.48
CA ASP A 34 24.94 -38.48 -26.76
C ASP A 34 24.95 -37.44 -27.89
N ALA A 35 25.99 -37.49 -28.74
CA ALA A 35 26.14 -36.58 -29.88
C ALA A 35 24.93 -36.60 -30.84
N ALA A 36 24.06 -37.61 -30.74
CA ALA A 36 22.81 -37.69 -31.49
C ALA A 36 21.83 -36.56 -31.18
N SER A 37 21.77 -36.03 -29.94
CA SER A 37 20.76 -35.04 -29.56
C SER A 37 20.98 -33.69 -30.25
N LEU A 38 22.21 -33.17 -30.29
CA LEU A 38 22.53 -31.93 -31.02
C LEU A 38 22.35 -32.14 -32.54
N ARG A 39 22.66 -33.34 -33.05
CA ARG A 39 22.48 -33.67 -34.46
C ARG A 39 21.04 -33.47 -34.93
N THR A 40 20.05 -33.76 -34.09
CA THR A 40 18.64 -33.51 -34.44
C THR A 40 18.31 -32.03 -34.68
N PHE A 41 18.96 -31.10 -33.97
CA PHE A 41 18.81 -29.66 -34.20
C PHE A 41 19.54 -29.20 -35.47
N ILE A 42 20.69 -29.80 -35.78
CA ILE A 42 21.42 -29.55 -37.03
C ILE A 42 20.60 -30.02 -38.22
N ASP A 43 20.00 -31.21 -38.13
CA ASP A 43 19.14 -31.77 -39.18
C ASP A 43 17.84 -30.96 -39.32
N PHE A 44 17.26 -30.48 -38.21
CA PHE A 44 16.15 -29.52 -38.24
C PHE A 44 16.55 -28.22 -38.97
N ALA A 45 17.70 -27.63 -38.62
CA ALA A 45 18.19 -26.42 -39.27
C ALA A 45 18.45 -26.63 -40.77
N GLY A 46 19.06 -27.75 -41.15
CA GLY A 46 19.29 -28.14 -42.54
C GLY A 46 17.99 -28.34 -43.34
N LYS A 47 16.99 -29.01 -42.75
CA LYS A 47 15.67 -29.25 -43.37
C LYS A 47 14.95 -27.95 -43.77
N TYR A 48 15.14 -26.89 -43.01
CA TYR A 48 14.53 -25.57 -43.26
C TYR A 48 15.47 -24.59 -43.96
N GLY A 49 16.61 -25.07 -44.48
CA GLY A 49 17.58 -24.27 -45.24
C GLY A 49 18.25 -23.17 -44.41
N VAL A 50 18.37 -23.37 -43.09
CA VAL A 50 18.99 -22.41 -42.16
C VAL A 50 20.51 -22.51 -42.16
N LEU A 51 21.06 -23.67 -42.54
CA LEU A 51 22.49 -23.90 -42.62
C LEU A 51 22.94 -24.14 -44.06
N ASP A 52 24.01 -23.47 -44.47
CA ASP A 52 24.70 -23.76 -45.73
C ASP A 52 25.48 -25.08 -45.68
N ALA A 53 25.98 -25.44 -44.49
CA ALA A 53 26.61 -26.72 -44.19
C ALA A 53 25.96 -27.36 -42.95
N ALA A 54 25.34 -28.53 -43.11
CA ALA A 54 24.62 -29.25 -42.06
C ALA A 54 25.58 -30.04 -41.13
N ASP A 55 26.55 -29.33 -40.54
CA ASP A 55 27.50 -29.83 -39.56
C ASP A 55 27.54 -28.93 -38.30
N GLU A 56 28.23 -29.39 -37.25
CA GLU A 56 28.29 -28.68 -35.97
C GLU A 56 29.00 -27.32 -36.10
N SER A 57 30.01 -27.24 -36.96
CA SER A 57 30.75 -26.00 -37.23
C SER A 57 29.85 -24.93 -37.83
N GLY A 58 29.03 -25.29 -38.82
CA GLY A 58 28.01 -24.42 -39.42
C GLY A 58 26.94 -24.01 -38.41
N PHE A 59 26.49 -24.94 -37.57
CA PHE A 59 25.51 -24.64 -36.52
C PHE A 59 26.05 -23.66 -35.47
N ARG A 60 27.27 -23.85 -34.98
CA ARG A 60 27.91 -22.91 -34.05
C ARG A 60 28.16 -21.54 -34.69
N LEU A 61 28.47 -21.50 -35.99
CA LEU A 61 28.62 -20.25 -36.73
C LEU A 61 27.29 -19.49 -36.84
N LEU A 62 26.18 -20.19 -37.09
CA LEU A 62 24.83 -19.63 -37.07
C LEU A 62 24.50 -19.02 -35.70
N ILE A 63 24.76 -19.74 -34.60
CA ILE A 63 24.50 -19.22 -33.26
C ILE A 63 25.37 -17.98 -33.00
N ARG A 64 26.66 -17.99 -33.37
CA ARG A 64 27.54 -16.82 -33.22
C ARG A 64 27.09 -15.61 -34.02
N SER A 65 26.59 -15.80 -35.24
CA SER A 65 26.15 -14.68 -36.09
C SER A 65 24.82 -14.07 -35.64
N HIS A 66 24.03 -14.81 -34.85
CA HIS A 66 22.73 -14.37 -34.33
C HIS A 66 22.68 -14.24 -32.80
N GLN A 67 23.83 -14.44 -32.12
CA GLN A 67 23.89 -14.42 -30.66
C GLN A 67 23.45 -13.05 -30.14
N ARG A 68 22.76 -13.06 -29.00
CA ARG A 68 22.31 -11.83 -28.35
C ARG A 68 23.19 -11.49 -27.17
N ALA A 69 23.31 -10.20 -26.89
CA ALA A 69 23.98 -9.74 -25.69
C ALA A 69 23.16 -10.16 -24.43
N SER A 70 23.85 -10.33 -23.30
CA SER A 70 23.25 -10.88 -22.07
C SER A 70 22.14 -9.98 -21.49
N ASP A 71 22.25 -8.67 -21.73
CA ASP A 71 21.30 -7.61 -21.41
C ASP A 71 20.04 -7.63 -22.29
N GLU A 72 20.13 -8.14 -23.53
CA GLU A 72 18.96 -8.39 -24.39
C GLU A 72 18.21 -9.68 -24.00
N CYS A 73 18.88 -10.60 -23.29
CA CYS A 73 18.31 -11.83 -22.75
C CYS A 73 17.77 -11.64 -21.32
N MET A 74 17.03 -10.55 -21.10
CA MET A 74 16.46 -10.20 -19.80
C MET A 74 14.98 -10.59 -19.72
N ALA A 75 14.62 -11.14 -18.57
CA ALA A 75 13.22 -11.42 -18.26
C ALA A 75 12.46 -10.11 -18.05
N PRO A 76 11.16 -10.04 -18.40
CA PRO A 76 10.32 -8.88 -18.07
C PRO A 76 10.28 -8.64 -16.56
N GLU A 77 10.35 -7.38 -16.14
CA GLU A 77 10.25 -7.01 -14.72
C GLU A 77 8.91 -7.47 -14.12
N ASN A 78 8.95 -7.95 -12.87
CA ASN A 78 7.80 -8.42 -12.09
C ASN A 78 7.06 -9.67 -12.63
N VAL A 79 7.71 -10.45 -13.51
CA VAL A 79 7.18 -11.74 -13.99
C VAL A 79 7.98 -12.89 -13.40
N ASN A 80 7.31 -13.99 -13.05
CA ASN A 80 7.94 -15.26 -12.65
C ASN A 80 7.37 -16.44 -13.44
N ILE A 81 8.03 -17.61 -13.42
CA ILE A 81 7.57 -18.78 -14.21
C ILE A 81 6.12 -19.18 -13.91
N GLU A 82 5.63 -18.97 -12.68
CA GLU A 82 4.24 -19.28 -12.31
C GLU A 82 3.24 -18.34 -13.00
N SER A 83 3.53 -17.04 -12.99
CA SER A 83 2.71 -16.00 -13.62
C SER A 83 2.55 -16.21 -15.13
N ILE A 84 3.57 -16.75 -15.82
CA ILE A 84 3.49 -17.10 -17.25
C ILE A 84 2.33 -18.07 -17.50
N PHE A 85 2.15 -19.08 -16.65
CA PHE A 85 1.11 -20.09 -16.83
C PHE A 85 -0.26 -19.62 -16.32
N GLU A 86 -0.30 -18.82 -15.25
CA GLU A 86 -1.54 -18.27 -14.66
C GLU A 86 -2.15 -17.17 -15.53
N SER A 87 -1.34 -16.21 -15.96
CA SER A 87 -1.73 -15.03 -16.75
C SER A 87 -1.30 -15.12 -18.22
N ARG A 88 -1.22 -16.34 -18.76
CA ARG A 88 -0.81 -16.63 -20.16
C ARG A 88 -1.58 -15.89 -21.25
N LYS A 89 -2.82 -15.47 -20.95
CA LYS A 89 -3.63 -14.66 -21.88
C LYS A 89 -3.02 -13.28 -22.07
N ASP A 90 -2.51 -12.69 -21.00
CA ASP A 90 -2.01 -11.32 -20.99
C ASP A 90 -0.52 -11.30 -21.35
N ILE A 91 0.25 -12.28 -20.85
CA ILE A 91 1.71 -12.35 -21.02
C ILE A 91 2.09 -12.95 -22.38
N LEU A 92 1.50 -14.09 -22.76
CA LEU A 92 1.86 -14.83 -23.98
C LEU A 92 0.83 -14.71 -25.11
N ARG A 93 -0.29 -14.00 -24.87
CA ARG A 93 -1.43 -13.88 -25.81
C ARG A 93 -2.00 -15.25 -26.22
N ILE A 94 -2.08 -16.17 -25.26
CA ILE A 94 -2.57 -17.55 -25.45
C ILE A 94 -3.95 -17.74 -24.83
N GLN A 95 -4.91 -18.25 -25.60
CA GLN A 95 -6.29 -18.47 -25.14
C GLN A 95 -6.60 -19.90 -24.68
N PHE A 96 -5.73 -20.88 -24.93
CA PHE A 96 -5.96 -22.29 -24.58
C PHE A 96 -5.50 -22.64 -23.14
N SER A 97 -5.94 -23.80 -22.62
CA SER A 97 -5.58 -24.29 -21.28
C SER A 97 -4.10 -24.71 -21.18
N VAL A 98 -3.55 -24.85 -19.97
CA VAL A 98 -2.19 -25.37 -19.77
C VAL A 98 -2.04 -26.76 -20.39
N ARG A 99 -3.03 -27.64 -20.22
CA ARG A 99 -3.04 -28.95 -20.87
C ARG A 99 -3.01 -28.86 -22.40
N GLY A 100 -3.76 -27.92 -22.97
CA GLY A 100 -3.75 -27.66 -24.41
C GLY A 100 -2.43 -27.07 -24.92
N LEU A 101 -1.73 -26.27 -24.11
CA LEU A 101 -0.40 -25.77 -24.41
C LEU A 101 0.62 -26.91 -24.44
N LEU A 102 0.64 -27.76 -23.40
CA LEU A 102 1.56 -28.90 -23.32
C LEU A 102 1.39 -29.84 -24.51
N GLN A 103 0.14 -30.16 -24.89
CA GLN A 103 -0.12 -31.00 -26.06
C GLN A 103 0.46 -30.39 -27.34
N ARG A 104 0.31 -29.07 -27.54
CA ARG A 104 0.85 -28.37 -28.72
C ARG A 104 2.37 -28.33 -28.73
N ILE A 105 3.01 -28.15 -27.58
CA ILE A 105 4.47 -28.23 -27.44
C ILE A 105 4.95 -29.63 -27.84
N ASN A 106 4.35 -30.67 -27.27
CA ASN A 106 4.75 -32.05 -27.53
C ASN A 106 4.50 -32.46 -28.99
N THR A 107 3.38 -32.03 -29.59
CA THR A 107 3.11 -32.25 -31.03
C THR A 107 4.15 -31.56 -31.92
N LEU A 108 4.53 -30.32 -31.60
CA LEU A 108 5.54 -29.59 -32.37
C LEU A 108 6.89 -30.31 -32.29
N ILE A 109 7.37 -30.64 -31.09
CA ILE A 109 8.64 -31.34 -30.87
C ILE A 109 8.69 -32.65 -31.69
N ALA A 110 7.64 -33.47 -31.57
CA ALA A 110 7.55 -34.73 -32.31
C ALA A 110 7.56 -34.53 -33.83
N SER A 111 6.86 -33.50 -34.35
CA SER A 111 6.80 -33.21 -35.79
C SER A 111 8.08 -32.58 -36.35
N SER A 112 8.84 -31.87 -35.51
CA SER A 112 10.10 -31.22 -35.87
C SER A 112 11.27 -32.20 -35.89
N GLY A 113 11.15 -33.34 -35.20
CA GLY A 113 12.20 -34.35 -35.12
C GLY A 113 13.39 -33.93 -34.24
N VAL A 114 13.22 -32.93 -33.38
CA VAL A 114 14.23 -32.47 -32.42
C VAL A 114 14.16 -33.31 -31.15
N ASP A 115 15.32 -33.67 -30.61
CA ASP A 115 15.43 -34.50 -29.41
C ASP A 115 15.29 -33.66 -28.13
N LEU A 116 14.03 -33.35 -27.80
CA LEU A 116 13.63 -32.65 -26.59
C LEU A 116 12.57 -33.45 -25.83
N PRO A 117 12.56 -33.39 -24.47
CA PRO A 117 11.67 -34.21 -23.68
C PRO A 117 10.20 -33.80 -23.85
N GLU A 118 9.32 -34.79 -23.80
CA GLU A 118 7.89 -34.58 -23.69
C GLU A 118 7.55 -33.89 -22.35
N ILE A 119 6.83 -32.77 -22.41
CA ILE A 119 6.46 -32.00 -21.23
C ILE A 119 5.15 -32.53 -20.64
N SER A 120 5.13 -32.70 -19.32
CA SER A 120 3.92 -33.03 -18.54
C SER A 120 3.61 -31.98 -17.48
N ASN A 121 2.37 -31.99 -16.96
CA ASN A 121 1.95 -31.06 -15.88
C ASN A 121 2.81 -31.19 -14.62
N THR A 122 3.33 -32.39 -14.33
CA THR A 122 4.22 -32.62 -13.18
C THR A 122 5.56 -31.92 -13.38
N MET A 123 6.12 -31.92 -14.58
CA MET A 123 7.36 -31.19 -14.88
C MET A 123 7.18 -29.68 -14.77
N ILE A 124 6.06 -29.13 -15.27
CA ILE A 124 5.73 -27.71 -15.08
C ILE A 124 5.58 -27.37 -13.60
N SER A 125 4.90 -28.24 -12.84
CA SER A 125 4.73 -28.05 -11.39
C SER A 125 6.07 -28.04 -10.65
N ARG A 126 7.05 -28.84 -11.10
CA ARG A 126 8.42 -28.83 -10.57
C ARG A 126 9.17 -27.57 -10.95
N LEU A 127 9.10 -27.12 -12.21
CA LEU A 127 9.72 -25.85 -12.64
C LEU A 127 9.19 -24.63 -11.87
N LYS A 128 7.94 -24.67 -11.40
CA LYS A 128 7.36 -23.63 -10.54
C LYS A 128 7.91 -23.65 -9.10
N ARG A 129 8.35 -24.80 -8.61
CA ARG A 129 8.62 -25.04 -7.19
C ARG A 129 10.11 -25.19 -6.86
N GLU A 130 10.87 -25.78 -7.78
CA GLU A 130 12.25 -26.22 -7.58
C GLU A 130 13.23 -25.43 -8.46
N ALA A 131 14.51 -25.45 -8.09
CA ALA A 131 15.59 -24.92 -8.92
C ALA A 131 15.79 -25.76 -10.19
N VAL A 132 16.28 -25.14 -11.27
CA VAL A 132 16.52 -25.78 -12.58
C VAL A 132 17.96 -26.31 -12.65
N ASP A 133 18.25 -27.22 -11.74
CA ASP A 133 19.58 -27.78 -11.47
C ASP A 133 19.90 -29.05 -12.27
N THR A 134 18.88 -29.70 -12.84
CA THR A 134 19.05 -30.98 -13.57
C THR A 134 18.90 -30.81 -15.09
N PRO A 135 19.61 -31.63 -15.90
CA PRO A 135 19.48 -31.63 -17.36
C PRO A 135 18.03 -31.76 -17.84
N ARG A 136 17.24 -32.60 -17.16
CA ARG A 136 15.81 -32.79 -17.48
C ARG A 136 14.98 -31.52 -17.30
N LYS A 137 15.23 -30.74 -16.24
CA LYS A 137 14.53 -29.46 -16.01
C LYS A 137 14.96 -28.41 -17.03
N ARG A 138 16.26 -28.30 -17.32
CA ARG A 138 16.79 -27.40 -18.36
C ARG A 138 16.22 -27.73 -19.73
N ASN A 139 16.19 -29.00 -20.12
CA ASN A 139 15.63 -29.44 -21.41
C ASN A 139 14.09 -29.26 -21.46
N THR A 140 13.39 -29.31 -20.33
CA THR A 140 11.96 -28.94 -20.27
C THR A 140 11.74 -27.45 -20.58
N LEU A 141 12.63 -26.57 -20.10
CA LEU A 141 12.60 -25.15 -20.49
C LEU A 141 12.95 -24.95 -21.96
N ARG A 142 13.91 -25.70 -22.49
CA ARG A 142 14.23 -25.69 -23.92
C ARG A 142 13.05 -26.13 -24.79
N SER A 143 12.27 -27.12 -24.38
CA SER A 143 10.99 -27.50 -25.02
C SER A 143 9.98 -26.36 -25.06
N LEU A 144 9.87 -25.57 -23.99
CA LEU A 144 9.01 -24.39 -23.95
C LEU A 144 9.55 -23.26 -24.83
N ALA A 145 10.85 -22.99 -24.77
CA ALA A 145 11.53 -21.97 -25.57
C ALA A 145 11.41 -22.26 -27.07
N PHE A 146 11.63 -23.51 -27.48
CA PHE A 146 11.49 -23.96 -28.86
C PHE A 146 10.11 -23.67 -29.43
N TRP A 147 9.06 -23.99 -28.67
CA TRP A 147 7.69 -23.70 -29.07
C TRP A 147 7.40 -22.20 -29.15
N LEU A 148 7.89 -21.41 -28.19
CA LEU A 148 7.73 -19.95 -28.20
C LEU A 148 8.43 -19.33 -29.42
N GLY A 149 9.67 -19.71 -29.72
CA GLY A 149 10.38 -19.23 -30.91
C GLY A 149 9.70 -19.64 -32.22
N HIS A 150 9.17 -20.87 -32.31
CA HIS A 150 8.53 -21.36 -33.53
C HIS A 150 7.14 -20.76 -33.77
N GLU A 151 6.25 -20.80 -32.77
CA GLU A 151 4.85 -20.36 -32.90
C GLU A 151 4.66 -18.87 -32.65
N ARG A 152 5.62 -18.23 -31.99
CA ARG A 152 5.61 -16.79 -31.67
C ARG A 152 6.99 -16.16 -31.94
N PRO A 153 7.46 -16.13 -33.20
CA PRO A 153 8.81 -15.63 -33.52
C PRO A 153 9.09 -14.21 -33.03
N TYR A 154 8.06 -13.36 -32.97
CA TYR A 154 8.14 -11.99 -32.43
C TYR A 154 8.40 -11.93 -30.91
N LEU A 155 8.11 -13.01 -30.17
CA LEU A 155 8.40 -13.15 -28.74
C LEU A 155 9.77 -13.82 -28.49
N GLY A 156 10.31 -14.56 -29.46
CA GLY A 156 11.60 -15.26 -29.36
C GLY A 156 12.79 -14.40 -28.92
N PRO A 157 12.84 -13.07 -29.21
CA PRO A 157 13.76 -12.12 -28.59
C PRO A 157 13.77 -12.17 -27.06
N SER A 158 12.62 -11.91 -26.45
CA SER A 158 12.47 -11.71 -25.01
C SER A 158 12.14 -12.99 -24.24
N TRP A 159 11.73 -14.06 -24.95
CA TRP A 159 11.24 -15.32 -24.38
C TRP A 159 12.03 -16.52 -24.91
N ASN A 160 13.32 -16.54 -24.56
CA ASN A 160 14.29 -17.60 -24.88
C ASN A 160 14.70 -18.40 -23.62
N TYR A 161 15.50 -19.45 -23.79
CA TYR A 161 15.95 -20.32 -22.72
C TYR A 161 16.58 -19.57 -21.53
N LEU A 162 17.47 -18.60 -21.76
CA LEU A 162 18.11 -17.83 -20.69
C LEU A 162 17.11 -16.95 -19.92
N SER A 163 16.19 -16.29 -20.63
CA SER A 163 15.13 -15.51 -19.99
C SER A 163 14.20 -16.39 -19.14
N LEU A 164 13.83 -17.57 -19.63
CA LEU A 164 13.00 -18.54 -18.90
C LEU A 164 13.74 -19.13 -17.70
N LEU A 165 15.04 -19.35 -17.82
CA LEU A 165 15.89 -19.83 -16.73
C LEU A 165 15.96 -18.79 -15.59
N LYS A 166 16.12 -17.50 -15.93
CA LYS A 166 16.08 -16.39 -14.96
C LYS A 166 14.71 -16.24 -14.26
N LEU A 167 13.63 -16.66 -14.91
CA LEU A 167 12.26 -16.66 -14.37
C LEU A 167 11.97 -17.86 -13.45
N CYS A 168 12.77 -18.91 -13.55
CA CYS A 168 12.73 -20.05 -12.64
C CYS A 168 13.52 -19.77 -11.36
N ARG A 169 13.16 -20.47 -10.28
CA ARG A 169 13.81 -20.31 -8.98
C ARG A 169 15.28 -20.72 -9.09
N GLN A 170 16.21 -19.92 -8.57
CA GLN A 170 17.65 -20.24 -8.59
C GLN A 170 18.12 -20.98 -7.33
N GLU A 171 17.37 -20.95 -6.24
CA GLU A 171 17.69 -21.65 -4.98
C GLU A 171 16.55 -22.55 -4.49
N PRO A 172 16.86 -23.72 -3.89
CA PRO A 172 15.87 -24.56 -3.22
C PRO A 172 15.39 -23.90 -1.92
N LEU A 173 14.09 -23.60 -1.86
CA LEU A 173 13.47 -23.01 -0.66
C LEU A 173 13.28 -24.05 0.43
N ASN A 174 14.18 -24.02 1.41
CA ASN A 174 13.97 -24.57 2.74
C ASN A 174 14.12 -23.47 3.82
N THR A 175 13.68 -22.23 3.54
CA THR A 175 13.45 -21.25 4.61
C THR A 175 12.21 -21.66 5.41
N CYS A 176 12.42 -22.58 6.35
CA CYS A 176 11.46 -22.91 7.39
C CYS A 176 11.47 -21.78 8.42
N PHE A 177 10.65 -20.75 8.21
CA PHE A 177 10.46 -19.70 9.23
C PHE A 177 9.86 -20.34 10.47
N ARG A 178 10.60 -20.27 11.58
CA ARG A 178 10.17 -20.80 12.88
C ARG A 178 9.27 -19.83 13.63
N GLU A 179 9.34 -18.56 13.28
CA GLU A 179 8.65 -17.48 13.96
C GLU A 179 7.78 -16.66 13.01
N GLY A 180 6.74 -16.04 13.57
CA GLY A 180 5.85 -15.16 12.83
C GLY A 180 4.61 -14.75 13.63
N ALA A 181 3.59 -14.31 12.90
CA ALA A 181 2.29 -14.01 13.46
C ALA A 181 1.28 -15.07 13.03
N ARG A 182 0.52 -15.60 13.99
CA ARG A 182 -0.63 -16.48 13.72
C ARG A 182 -1.91 -15.73 14.04
N ILE A 183 -2.82 -15.72 13.08
CA ILE A 183 -4.19 -15.22 13.26
C ILE A 183 -5.17 -16.37 13.21
N ALA A 184 -6.10 -16.41 14.15
CA ALA A 184 -7.13 -17.42 14.24
C ALA A 184 -8.52 -16.81 14.35
N PHE A 185 -9.50 -17.49 13.74
CA PHE A 185 -10.89 -17.10 13.61
C PHE A 185 -11.75 -18.20 14.21
N SER A 186 -12.43 -17.92 15.31
CA SER A 186 -13.30 -18.87 15.99
C SER A 186 -14.75 -18.41 15.90
N LEU A 187 -15.62 -19.29 15.39
CA LEU A 187 -17.06 -19.07 15.35
C LEU A 187 -17.69 -19.71 16.58
N SER A 188 -18.54 -18.95 17.27
CA SER A 188 -19.30 -19.42 18.43
C SER A 188 -20.75 -19.00 18.33
N SER A 189 -21.64 -19.69 19.04
CA SER A 189 -23.07 -19.44 18.95
C SER A 189 -23.77 -19.60 20.30
N ARG A 190 -24.84 -18.82 20.49
CA ARG A 190 -25.79 -18.89 21.61
C ARG A 190 -27.12 -19.48 21.12
N GLY A 191 -27.08 -20.72 20.64
CA GLY A 191 -28.26 -21.50 20.28
C GLY A 191 -28.52 -21.67 18.77
N ASP A 192 -27.89 -20.89 17.90
CA ASP A 192 -27.92 -21.14 16.45
C ASP A 192 -26.89 -22.21 16.06
N VAL A 193 -27.19 -23.05 15.08
CA VAL A 193 -26.21 -24.03 14.59
C VAL A 193 -25.16 -23.32 13.71
N ILE A 194 -23.87 -23.61 13.96
CA ILE A 194 -22.78 -23.26 13.06
C ILE A 194 -22.63 -24.42 12.07
N GLY A 195 -23.31 -24.31 10.93
CA GLY A 195 -23.29 -25.32 9.87
C GLY A 195 -22.00 -25.28 9.05
N HIS A 196 -21.76 -26.36 8.29
CA HIS A 196 -20.63 -26.46 7.36
C HIS A 196 -20.59 -25.33 6.33
N GLU A 197 -21.76 -24.84 5.91
CA GLU A 197 -21.90 -23.72 4.97
C GLU A 197 -21.23 -22.42 5.45
N ILE A 198 -21.27 -22.15 6.77
CA ILE A 198 -20.72 -20.93 7.39
C ILE A 198 -19.20 -21.04 7.44
N VAL A 199 -18.70 -22.22 7.82
CA VAL A 199 -17.26 -22.50 7.89
C VAL A 199 -16.64 -22.46 6.49
N ASP A 200 -17.32 -23.03 5.50
CA ASP A 200 -16.90 -22.96 4.10
C ASP A 200 -16.93 -21.54 3.56
N TRP A 201 -17.96 -20.76 3.91
CA TRP A 201 -18.02 -19.34 3.59
C TRP A 201 -16.80 -18.60 4.19
N MET A 202 -16.52 -18.80 5.48
CA MET A 202 -15.38 -18.15 6.15
C MET A 202 -14.05 -18.54 5.50
N ARG A 203 -13.86 -19.83 5.20
CA ARG A 203 -12.67 -20.33 4.49
C ARG A 203 -12.51 -19.70 3.10
N ARG A 204 -13.60 -19.53 2.35
CA ARG A 204 -13.58 -18.86 1.03
C ARG A 204 -13.24 -17.38 1.18
N GLU A 205 -13.87 -16.66 2.09
CA GLU A 205 -13.61 -15.23 2.31
C GLU A 205 -12.17 -14.98 2.78
N LEU A 206 -11.62 -15.83 3.66
CA LEU A 206 -10.22 -15.75 4.07
C LEU A 206 -9.28 -15.87 2.86
N LYS A 207 -9.52 -16.85 1.98
CA LYS A 207 -8.72 -17.01 0.75
C LYS A 207 -8.81 -15.80 -0.18
N VAL A 208 -10.01 -15.23 -0.33
CA VAL A 208 -10.21 -14.02 -1.14
C VAL A 208 -9.48 -12.83 -0.52
N CYS A 209 -9.64 -12.58 0.79
CA CYS A 209 -8.97 -11.47 1.46
C CYS A 209 -7.45 -11.59 1.43
N ILE A 210 -6.90 -12.78 1.62
CA ILE A 210 -5.45 -12.99 1.53
C ILE A 210 -4.96 -12.68 0.11
N LYS A 211 -5.67 -13.14 -0.91
CA LYS A 211 -5.31 -12.89 -2.31
C LYS A 211 -5.38 -11.40 -2.67
N ASP A 212 -6.37 -10.68 -2.15
CA ASP A 212 -6.65 -9.30 -2.53
C ASP A 212 -5.86 -8.28 -1.70
N THR A 213 -5.65 -8.55 -0.41
CA THR A 213 -5.11 -7.58 0.56
C THR A 213 -3.64 -7.81 0.89
N ILE A 214 -3.09 -9.01 0.63
CA ILE A 214 -1.74 -9.37 1.05
C ILE A 214 -0.87 -9.58 -0.20
N PRO A 215 0.29 -8.89 -0.31
CA PRO A 215 1.24 -9.14 -1.39
C PRO A 215 1.59 -10.63 -1.46
N ARG A 216 1.57 -11.22 -2.67
CA ARG A 216 1.83 -12.66 -2.83
C ARG A 216 3.14 -13.03 -2.15
N PHE A 217 3.07 -13.98 -1.21
CA PHE A 217 4.28 -14.52 -0.61
C PHE A 217 5.15 -15.14 -1.72
N PRO A 218 6.47 -14.92 -1.71
CA PRO A 218 7.38 -15.64 -2.61
C PRO A 218 7.36 -17.17 -2.38
N TYR A 219 6.67 -17.61 -1.33
CA TYR A 219 6.64 -18.97 -0.79
C TYR A 219 5.20 -19.51 -0.77
N SER A 220 4.97 -20.72 -1.29
CA SER A 220 3.62 -21.25 -1.53
C SER A 220 2.83 -21.71 -0.29
N ASN A 221 3.48 -21.84 0.87
CA ASN A 221 2.86 -22.41 2.06
C ASN A 221 2.28 -21.36 3.04
N TRP A 222 2.70 -20.11 2.92
CA TRP A 222 2.28 -19.02 3.81
C TRP A 222 1.02 -18.33 3.29
N GLY A 223 0.21 -17.78 4.21
CA GLY A 223 -1.12 -17.26 3.85
C GLY A 223 -2.10 -18.36 3.43
N THR A 224 -1.85 -19.62 3.77
CA THR A 224 -2.82 -20.70 3.57
C THR A 224 -3.74 -20.83 4.79
N VAL A 225 -5.00 -21.22 4.54
CA VAL A 225 -6.03 -21.32 5.59
C VAL A 225 -6.04 -22.73 6.14
N HIS A 226 -5.69 -22.86 7.41
CA HIS A 226 -5.68 -24.11 8.17
C HIS A 226 -6.88 -24.17 9.13
N SER A 227 -7.09 -25.33 9.75
CA SER A 227 -8.19 -25.57 10.69
C SER A 227 -7.63 -26.20 11.96
N TYR A 228 -7.95 -25.64 13.13
CA TYR A 228 -7.71 -26.31 14.42
C TYR A 228 -8.80 -27.33 14.71
N ASP A 229 -10.04 -26.93 14.45
CA ASP A 229 -11.25 -27.72 14.65
C ASP A 229 -12.30 -27.33 13.59
N LEU A 230 -13.53 -27.84 13.74
CA LEU A 230 -14.63 -27.58 12.80
C LEU A 230 -15.02 -26.10 12.69
N THR A 231 -14.83 -25.31 13.75
CA THR A 231 -15.32 -23.92 13.89
C THR A 231 -14.19 -22.89 13.96
N THR A 232 -12.94 -23.35 14.06
CA THR A 232 -11.76 -22.50 14.25
C THR A 232 -10.77 -22.68 13.10
N LEU A 233 -10.55 -21.60 12.35
CA LEU A 233 -9.58 -21.53 11.25
C LEU A 233 -8.38 -20.66 11.65
N TYR A 234 -7.21 -20.90 11.07
CA TYR A 234 -6.04 -20.03 11.29
C TYR A 234 -5.21 -19.84 10.03
N VAL A 235 -4.38 -18.79 10.05
CA VAL A 235 -3.47 -18.39 8.97
C VAL A 235 -2.15 -17.95 9.60
N ASP A 236 -1.04 -18.37 9.00
CA ASP A 236 0.31 -18.02 9.42
C ASP A 236 0.97 -17.02 8.49
N PHE A 237 1.65 -16.04 9.10
CA PHE A 237 2.42 -15.00 8.44
C PHE A 237 3.86 -14.97 8.97
N PRO A 238 4.86 -15.37 8.16
CA PRO A 238 6.24 -15.54 8.64
C PRO A 238 6.90 -14.20 8.97
N MET A 239 7.78 -14.22 9.98
CA MET A 239 8.73 -13.14 10.23
C MET A 239 9.95 -13.36 9.31
N GLU A 240 10.09 -12.51 8.29
CA GLU A 240 11.05 -12.70 7.21
C GLU A 240 12.49 -12.25 7.53
N GLN A 241 12.72 -11.70 8.73
CA GLN A 241 14.02 -11.21 9.17
C GLN A 241 14.74 -12.26 10.01
N ASP A 242 16.08 -12.29 9.97
CA ASP A 242 16.86 -13.28 10.72
C ASP A 242 16.90 -13.00 12.23
N VAL A 243 16.66 -11.74 12.63
CA VAL A 243 16.74 -11.31 14.03
C VAL A 243 15.35 -11.26 14.64
N SER A 244 15.13 -12.03 15.70
CA SER A 244 13.89 -11.98 16.48
C SER A 244 13.90 -10.80 17.44
N ASN A 245 13.29 -9.69 17.03
CA ASN A 245 12.95 -8.56 17.89
C ASN A 245 11.58 -8.01 17.48
N PRO A 246 10.86 -7.26 18.33
CA PRO A 246 9.52 -6.79 18.00
C PRO A 246 9.42 -5.99 16.69
N SER A 247 10.46 -5.25 16.31
CA SER A 247 10.46 -4.48 15.04
C SER A 247 10.51 -5.37 13.79
N SER A 248 11.05 -6.58 13.93
CA SER A 248 11.12 -7.55 12.84
C SER A 248 9.76 -8.12 12.42
N TYR A 249 8.76 -8.04 13.31
CA TYR A 249 7.41 -8.58 13.10
C TYR A 249 6.47 -7.61 12.34
N GLN A 250 6.96 -6.47 11.85
CA GLN A 250 6.12 -5.43 11.23
C GLN A 250 5.19 -5.97 10.14
N GLN A 251 5.76 -6.65 9.14
CA GLN A 251 5.03 -7.10 7.95
C GLN A 251 3.98 -8.16 8.32
N CYS A 252 4.37 -9.17 9.12
CA CYS A 252 3.46 -10.27 9.48
C CYS A 252 2.32 -9.80 10.39
N ILE A 253 2.59 -8.94 11.36
CA ILE A 253 1.56 -8.40 12.26
C ILE A 253 0.61 -7.46 11.54
N ARG A 254 1.13 -6.58 10.67
CA ARG A 254 0.28 -5.72 9.84
C ARG A 254 -0.65 -6.55 8.95
N ASN A 255 -0.12 -7.58 8.30
CA ASN A 255 -0.92 -8.46 7.44
C ASN A 255 -1.99 -9.23 8.25
N ALA A 256 -1.66 -9.69 9.46
CA ALA A 256 -2.62 -10.30 10.37
C ALA A 256 -3.76 -9.33 10.73
N ILE A 257 -3.44 -8.09 11.10
CA ILE A 257 -4.46 -7.10 11.46
C ILE A 257 -5.28 -6.66 10.25
N ALA A 258 -4.67 -6.50 9.07
CA ALA A 258 -5.38 -6.19 7.84
C ALA A 258 -6.41 -7.29 7.50
N LEU A 259 -6.02 -8.57 7.64
CA LEU A 259 -6.92 -9.69 7.45
C LEU A 259 -8.05 -9.70 8.51
N ALA A 260 -7.70 -9.44 9.78
CA ALA A 260 -8.69 -9.33 10.86
C ALA A 260 -9.75 -8.26 10.57
N HIS A 261 -9.30 -7.08 10.14
CA HIS A 261 -10.16 -5.94 9.78
C HIS A 261 -11.11 -6.29 8.62
N GLN A 262 -10.58 -6.83 7.53
CA GLN A 262 -11.38 -7.20 6.35
C GLN A 262 -12.42 -8.27 6.69
N ILE A 263 -12.04 -9.31 7.43
CA ILE A 263 -12.93 -10.42 7.79
C ILE A 263 -13.98 -9.98 8.81
N ALA A 264 -13.61 -9.14 9.78
CA ALA A 264 -14.57 -8.56 10.73
C ALA A 264 -15.73 -7.85 10.02
N MET A 265 -15.42 -7.08 8.98
CA MET A 265 -16.42 -6.35 8.19
C MET A 265 -17.24 -7.28 7.30
N ARG A 266 -16.57 -8.22 6.62
CA ARG A 266 -17.26 -9.20 5.76
C ARG A 266 -18.18 -10.13 6.53
N TRP A 267 -17.83 -10.49 7.77
CA TRP A 267 -18.71 -11.21 8.70
C TRP A 267 -19.96 -10.42 9.01
N SER A 268 -19.79 -9.16 9.44
CA SER A 268 -20.89 -8.26 9.79
C SER A 268 -21.86 -8.03 8.61
N LEU A 269 -21.33 -8.02 7.39
CA LEU A 269 -22.08 -7.86 6.14
C LEU A 269 -22.54 -9.20 5.52
N SER A 270 -22.29 -10.33 6.18
CA SER A 270 -22.67 -11.65 5.65
C SER A 270 -24.13 -11.97 5.95
N ALA A 271 -24.73 -12.80 5.11
CA ALA A 271 -26.06 -13.36 5.37
C ALA A 271 -26.08 -14.32 6.57
N PHE A 272 -24.91 -14.76 7.05
CA PHE A 272 -24.79 -15.71 8.16
C PHE A 272 -24.73 -15.05 9.53
N PHE A 273 -24.47 -13.73 9.58
CA PHE A 273 -24.42 -12.97 10.82
C PHE A 273 -25.82 -12.84 11.43
N THR A 274 -25.92 -13.20 12.70
CA THR A 274 -27.12 -13.04 13.53
C THR A 274 -26.70 -12.56 14.92
N GLN A 275 -27.63 -12.02 15.71
CA GLN A 275 -27.34 -11.63 17.10
C GLN A 275 -26.95 -12.81 18.02
N LYS A 276 -27.07 -14.05 17.53
CA LYS A 276 -26.76 -15.27 18.28
C LYS A 276 -25.48 -15.95 17.79
N ARG A 277 -24.86 -15.50 16.70
CA ARG A 277 -23.62 -16.04 16.14
C ARG A 277 -22.52 -15.00 16.27
N PHE A 278 -21.40 -15.40 16.83
CA PHE A 278 -20.30 -14.51 17.20
C PHE A 278 -19.00 -14.96 16.54
N MET A 279 -18.17 -14.01 16.16
CA MET A 279 -16.85 -14.28 15.61
C MET A 279 -15.76 -13.66 16.48
N SER A 280 -14.77 -14.49 16.79
CA SER A 280 -13.63 -14.14 17.63
C SER A 280 -12.36 -14.22 16.81
N ILE A 281 -11.56 -13.14 16.81
CA ILE A 281 -10.32 -13.08 16.01
C ILE A 281 -9.14 -12.90 16.94
N GLY A 282 -8.29 -13.93 17.09
CA GLY A 282 -7.10 -13.90 17.92
C GLY A 282 -5.84 -13.72 17.09
N ILE A 283 -4.91 -12.88 17.55
CA ILE A 283 -3.60 -12.69 16.93
C ILE A 283 -2.52 -12.90 18.01
N ALA A 284 -1.57 -13.78 17.71
CA ALA A 284 -0.38 -13.99 18.51
C ALA A 284 0.87 -13.85 17.63
N ALA A 285 2.01 -13.55 18.25
CA ALA A 285 3.31 -13.44 17.61
C ALA A 285 4.33 -14.30 18.37
N GLY A 286 5.31 -14.86 17.69
CA GLY A 286 6.40 -15.64 18.28
C GLY A 286 6.70 -16.92 17.51
N ASP A 287 7.34 -17.88 18.18
CA ASP A 287 7.62 -19.21 17.66
C ASP A 287 6.32 -20.00 17.42
N TYR A 288 6.12 -20.48 16.20
CA TYR A 288 4.94 -21.23 15.80
C TYR A 288 4.73 -22.52 16.60
N SER A 289 5.79 -23.10 17.16
CA SER A 289 5.71 -24.29 18.00
C SER A 289 5.08 -24.00 19.38
N ALA A 290 5.19 -22.77 19.87
CA ALA A 290 4.71 -22.36 21.18
C ALA A 290 3.48 -21.43 21.14
N ILE A 291 3.18 -20.84 19.98
CA ILE A 291 2.19 -19.77 19.82
C ILE A 291 0.76 -20.17 20.26
N ASP A 292 0.41 -21.45 20.11
CA ASP A 292 -0.91 -21.99 20.45
C ASP A 292 -1.20 -21.97 21.95
N THR A 293 -0.14 -22.05 22.77
CA THR A 293 -0.19 -21.94 24.24
C THR A 293 -0.84 -20.63 24.67
N TYR A 294 -0.66 -19.57 23.88
CA TYR A 294 -1.19 -18.23 24.19
C TYR A 294 -2.42 -17.88 23.33
N LEU A 295 -2.44 -18.30 22.06
CA LEU A 295 -3.49 -17.93 21.11
C LEU A 295 -4.85 -18.57 21.45
N LEU A 296 -4.87 -19.87 21.75
CA LEU A 296 -6.13 -20.58 22.00
C LEU A 296 -6.82 -20.12 23.30
N PRO A 297 -6.11 -19.89 24.42
CA PRO A 297 -6.71 -19.25 25.59
C PRO A 297 -7.23 -17.86 25.27
N ALA A 298 -6.46 -17.03 24.55
CA ALA A 298 -6.88 -15.69 24.18
C ALA A 298 -8.21 -15.71 23.41
N LEU A 299 -8.40 -16.62 22.45
CA LEU A 299 -9.64 -16.81 21.68
C LEU A 299 -10.88 -17.15 22.52
N LYS A 300 -10.71 -17.82 23.66
CA LYS A 300 -11.82 -18.28 24.51
C LYS A 300 -12.23 -17.26 25.58
N VAL A 301 -11.44 -16.21 25.79
CA VAL A 301 -11.76 -15.17 26.77
C VAL A 301 -13.08 -14.48 26.41
N SER A 302 -13.96 -14.32 27.41
CA SER A 302 -15.17 -13.50 27.28
C SER A 302 -14.81 -12.02 27.33
N LEU A 303 -15.09 -11.30 26.24
CA LEU A 303 -14.84 -9.87 26.04
C LEU A 303 -16.10 -9.18 25.46
N PRO A 304 -16.27 -7.87 25.65
CA PRO A 304 -17.39 -7.11 25.08
C PRO A 304 -17.20 -6.86 23.57
N GLY A 305 -18.31 -6.84 22.82
CA GLY A 305 -18.35 -6.59 21.37
C GLY A 305 -18.46 -7.86 20.50
N ASP A 306 -18.73 -7.69 19.21
CA ASP A 306 -18.70 -8.74 18.18
C ASP A 306 -18.57 -8.13 16.77
N PRO A 307 -17.59 -8.52 15.94
CA PRO A 307 -16.44 -9.38 16.27
C PRO A 307 -15.39 -8.67 17.15
N VAL A 308 -14.70 -9.44 17.99
CA VAL A 308 -13.63 -8.93 18.85
C VAL A 308 -12.26 -9.38 18.33
N ILE A 309 -11.46 -8.41 17.87
CA ILE A 309 -10.05 -8.62 17.51
C ILE A 309 -9.23 -8.49 18.79
N ARG A 310 -8.54 -9.57 19.16
CA ARG A 310 -7.78 -9.71 20.40
C ARG A 310 -6.34 -10.14 20.13
N MET A 311 -5.44 -9.72 20.99
CA MET A 311 -4.00 -9.91 20.83
C MET A 311 -3.35 -10.32 22.15
N THR A 312 -2.30 -11.13 22.07
CA THR A 312 -1.40 -11.41 23.18
C THR A 312 -0.49 -10.20 23.45
N ASP A 313 0.16 -10.16 24.62
CA ASP A 313 1.08 -9.08 25.01
C ASP A 313 2.17 -8.81 23.97
N PHE A 314 2.88 -9.86 23.55
CA PHE A 314 3.97 -9.72 22.60
C PHE A 314 3.48 -9.24 21.24
N ALA A 315 2.33 -9.76 20.75
CA ALA A 315 1.73 -9.28 19.52
C ALA A 315 1.37 -7.78 19.60
N ARG A 316 0.80 -7.33 20.73
CA ARG A 316 0.54 -5.90 20.97
C ARG A 316 1.82 -5.08 21.00
N GLN A 317 2.89 -5.57 21.62
CA GLN A 317 4.17 -4.86 21.64
C GLN A 317 4.72 -4.67 20.21
N CYS A 318 4.65 -5.71 19.38
CA CYS A 318 5.00 -5.63 17.96
C CYS A 318 4.15 -4.60 17.21
N VAL A 319 2.86 -4.45 17.53
CA VAL A 319 2.01 -3.39 16.96
C VAL A 319 2.53 -2.00 17.32
N LEU A 320 2.81 -1.77 18.61
CA LEU A 320 3.19 -0.44 19.11
C LEU A 320 4.58 0.00 18.62
N ILE A 321 5.57 -0.91 18.63
CA ILE A 321 6.94 -0.59 18.18
C ILE A 321 7.01 -0.32 16.68
N ASN A 322 6.15 -0.98 15.89
CA ASN A 322 6.12 -0.81 14.43
C ASN A 322 5.13 0.25 13.94
N ASP A 323 4.63 1.08 14.85
CA ASP A 323 3.71 2.18 14.53
C ASP A 323 2.40 1.75 13.85
N ILE A 324 1.97 0.50 14.07
CA ILE A 324 0.75 -0.03 13.46
C ILE A 324 -0.46 0.54 14.21
N ARG A 325 -1.31 1.31 13.53
CA ARG A 325 -2.38 2.11 14.17
C ARG A 325 -3.64 1.32 14.49
N ALA A 326 -3.57 0.54 15.57
CA ALA A 326 -4.69 -0.07 16.25
C ALA A 326 -4.82 0.49 17.69
N MET A 327 -6.05 0.73 18.14
CA MET A 327 -6.31 1.21 19.50
C MET A 327 -6.77 0.07 20.38
N PHE A 328 -6.14 -0.10 21.52
CA PHE A 328 -6.45 -1.16 22.47
C PHE A 328 -7.22 -0.64 23.67
N ASN A 329 -8.00 -1.51 24.30
CA ASN A 329 -8.51 -1.24 25.62
C ASN A 329 -7.33 -1.00 26.59
N GLN A 330 -7.45 0.02 27.45
CA GLN A 330 -6.39 0.38 28.39
C GLN A 330 -6.22 -0.66 29.52
N THR A 331 -7.28 -1.40 29.82
CA THR A 331 -7.30 -2.43 30.85
C THR A 331 -7.44 -3.80 30.19
N PRO A 332 -6.32 -4.51 29.95
CA PRO A 332 -6.37 -5.85 29.36
C PRO A 332 -7.07 -6.82 30.32
N LYS A 333 -7.59 -7.91 29.76
CA LYS A 333 -8.15 -8.98 30.57
C LYS A 333 -7.03 -9.95 30.96
N GLN A 334 -6.86 -10.14 32.27
CA GLN A 334 -5.89 -11.10 32.81
C GLN A 334 -6.50 -12.49 32.86
N MET A 335 -5.68 -13.49 32.55
CA MET A 335 -6.03 -14.89 32.74
C MET A 335 -4.80 -15.70 33.16
N VAL A 336 -4.99 -16.68 34.05
CA VAL A 336 -3.92 -17.58 34.47
C VAL A 336 -3.94 -18.80 33.55
N LEU A 337 -2.80 -19.10 32.94
CA LEU A 337 -2.58 -20.26 32.10
C LEU A 337 -2.35 -21.52 32.96
N PHE A 338 -2.43 -22.69 32.35
CA PHE A 338 -2.25 -23.97 33.05
C PHE A 338 -0.87 -24.15 33.70
N ASN A 339 0.15 -23.47 33.18
CA ASN A 339 1.52 -23.45 33.71
C ASN A 339 1.72 -22.40 34.83
N GLY A 340 0.68 -21.68 35.23
CA GLY A 340 0.73 -20.63 36.26
C GLY A 340 1.13 -19.24 35.73
N GLU A 341 1.47 -19.11 34.45
CA GLU A 341 1.76 -17.81 33.84
C GLU A 341 0.50 -16.94 33.72
N ILE A 342 0.67 -15.62 33.80
CA ILE A 342 -0.41 -14.66 33.58
C ILE A 342 -0.33 -14.19 32.13
N LEU A 343 -1.39 -14.47 31.37
CA LEU A 343 -1.58 -13.93 30.03
C LEU A 343 -2.48 -12.70 30.10
N TYR A 344 -2.03 -11.59 29.52
CA TYR A 344 -2.88 -10.43 29.29
C TYR A 344 -3.43 -10.45 27.86
N VAL A 345 -4.76 -10.41 27.77
CA VAL A 345 -5.47 -10.36 26.49
C VAL A 345 -5.94 -8.94 26.26
N TRP A 346 -5.32 -8.32 25.25
CA TRP A 346 -5.68 -7.00 24.76
C TRP A 346 -6.70 -7.14 23.65
N TRP A 347 -7.64 -6.21 23.53
CA TRP A 347 -8.55 -6.19 22.39
C TRP A 347 -8.65 -4.81 21.77
N VAL A 348 -8.87 -4.83 20.46
CA VAL A 348 -8.98 -3.64 19.64
C VAL A 348 -10.34 -3.00 19.93
N VAL A 349 -10.32 -1.75 20.38
CA VAL A 349 -11.52 -0.92 20.61
C VAL A 349 -11.78 0.05 19.47
N GLY A 350 -10.81 0.19 18.56
CA GLY A 350 -10.95 0.92 17.32
C GLY A 350 -9.66 0.86 16.50
N MET A 351 -9.76 1.28 15.24
CA MET A 351 -8.63 1.36 14.32
C MET A 351 -8.62 2.76 13.72
N TRP A 352 -7.43 3.32 13.45
CA TRP A 352 -7.32 4.56 12.67
C TRP A 352 -7.53 4.30 11.18
N SER A 353 -8.66 3.68 10.84
CA SER A 353 -8.91 3.19 9.49
C SER A 353 -9.07 4.28 8.45
N LEU A 354 -9.27 5.52 8.89
CA LEU A 354 -9.36 6.68 8.03
C LEU A 354 -8.07 6.96 7.28
N ILE A 355 -6.92 6.60 7.85
CA ILE A 355 -5.60 6.96 7.32
C ILE A 355 -4.73 5.71 7.07
N TYR A 356 -4.92 4.63 7.85
CA TYR A 356 -3.97 3.52 7.89
C TYR A 356 -4.48 2.21 7.26
N TRP A 357 -5.79 1.98 7.26
CA TRP A 357 -6.38 0.70 6.84
C TRP A 357 -7.18 0.84 5.55
N ASP A 358 -6.91 -0.03 4.57
CA ASP A 358 -7.54 0.05 3.26
C ASP A 358 -9.05 -0.17 3.29
N PHE A 359 -9.72 0.14 2.19
CA PHE A 359 -11.17 -0.01 2.09
C PHE A 359 -11.61 -1.47 2.10
N VAL A 360 -12.81 -1.72 2.60
CA VAL A 360 -13.48 -3.02 2.45
C VAL A 360 -14.12 -3.05 1.06
N PRO A 361 -13.72 -3.95 0.14
CA PRO A 361 -14.24 -3.94 -1.24
C PRO A 361 -15.76 -4.03 -1.34
N ARG A 362 -16.40 -4.76 -0.41
CA ARG A 362 -17.88 -4.85 -0.35
C ARG A 362 -18.56 -3.50 -0.08
N LEU A 363 -17.92 -2.59 0.65
CA LEU A 363 -18.46 -1.24 0.90
C LEU A 363 -18.21 -0.31 -0.29
N LEU A 364 -17.06 -0.45 -0.97
CA LEU A 364 -16.77 0.34 -2.17
C LEU A 364 -17.80 0.11 -3.27
N HIS A 365 -18.31 -1.11 -3.39
CA HIS A 365 -19.28 -1.52 -4.41
C HIS A 365 -20.73 -1.58 -3.89
N ASP A 366 -21.00 -1.15 -2.65
CA ASP A 366 -22.37 -1.11 -2.13
C ASP A 366 -23.18 -0.04 -2.90
N PRO A 367 -24.32 -0.40 -3.53
CA PRO A 367 -25.13 0.54 -4.29
C PRO A 367 -25.57 1.80 -3.51
N ILE A 368 -25.86 1.67 -2.21
CA ILE A 368 -26.35 2.81 -1.41
C ILE A 368 -25.24 3.84 -1.11
N LEU A 369 -23.97 3.41 -1.17
CA LEU A 369 -22.81 4.25 -0.91
C LEU A 369 -22.24 4.91 -2.18
N GLN A 370 -22.91 4.71 -3.33
CA GLN A 370 -22.48 5.30 -4.60
C GLN A 370 -22.84 6.79 -4.70
N GLY A 371 -22.11 7.50 -5.56
CA GLY A 371 -22.27 8.95 -5.76
C GLY A 371 -23.36 9.35 -6.74
N ASN A 372 -24.18 8.42 -7.26
CA ASN A 372 -25.27 8.74 -8.18
C ASN A 372 -26.48 9.33 -7.43
N GLU A 373 -27.28 10.14 -8.13
CA GLU A 373 -28.41 10.89 -7.55
C GLU A 373 -29.44 9.99 -6.85
N ALA A 374 -29.75 8.82 -7.43
CA ALA A 374 -30.68 7.87 -6.84
C ALA A 374 -30.18 7.33 -5.49
N ALA A 375 -28.90 6.94 -5.42
CA ALA A 375 -28.27 6.47 -4.19
C ALA A 375 -28.17 7.60 -3.14
N VAL A 376 -27.86 8.83 -3.58
CA VAL A 376 -27.86 10.03 -2.72
C VAL A 376 -29.21 10.22 -2.04
N LEU A 377 -30.29 10.26 -2.83
CA LEU A 377 -31.64 10.47 -2.32
C LEU A 377 -32.09 9.33 -1.41
N ALA A 378 -31.80 8.09 -1.78
CA ALA A 378 -32.11 6.92 -0.97
C ALA A 378 -31.39 6.95 0.38
N LEU A 379 -30.09 7.25 0.39
CA LEU A 379 -29.30 7.35 1.61
C LEU A 379 -29.78 8.50 2.50
N THR A 380 -30.10 9.67 1.92
CA THR A 380 -30.63 10.80 2.67
C THR A 380 -31.97 10.47 3.33
N ARG A 381 -32.88 9.81 2.60
CA ARG A 381 -34.13 9.31 3.18
C ARG A 381 -33.85 8.36 4.35
N LEU A 382 -32.97 7.37 4.15
CA LEU A 382 -32.64 6.38 5.18
C LEU A 382 -32.06 7.00 6.47
N LEU A 383 -31.30 8.08 6.38
CA LEU A 383 -30.62 8.68 7.53
C LEU A 383 -31.42 9.77 8.25
N TRP A 384 -32.14 10.62 7.51
CA TRP A 384 -32.84 11.78 8.09
C TRP A 384 -34.36 11.63 8.19
N PHE A 385 -34.97 10.81 7.33
CA PHE A 385 -36.43 10.66 7.22
C PHE A 385 -36.83 9.21 7.43
N SER A 386 -36.14 8.50 8.33
CA SER A 386 -36.32 7.06 8.53
C SER A 386 -37.71 6.67 9.04
N ASP A 387 -38.40 7.61 9.68
CA ASP A 387 -39.79 7.54 10.14
C ASP A 387 -40.82 7.63 9.01
N GLU A 388 -40.43 8.19 7.86
CA GLU A 388 -41.29 8.34 6.68
C GLU A 388 -41.17 7.15 5.70
N ILE A 389 -40.26 6.20 5.94
CA ILE A 389 -39.99 5.08 5.02
C ILE A 389 -40.87 3.87 5.37
N THR A 390 -41.62 3.40 4.37
CA THR A 390 -42.41 2.17 4.48
C THR A 390 -41.54 0.91 4.52
N ARG A 391 -42.06 -0.19 5.07
CA ARG A 391 -41.35 -1.49 5.04
C ARG A 391 -41.09 -1.94 3.60
N GLU A 392 -42.00 -1.69 2.67
CA GLU A 392 -41.84 -2.01 1.26
C GLU A 392 -40.67 -1.23 0.65
N GLU A 393 -40.51 0.05 0.98
CA GLU A 393 -39.36 0.86 0.53
C GLU A 393 -38.04 0.36 1.13
N ILE A 394 -38.00 -0.02 2.41
CA ILE A 394 -36.80 -0.62 3.04
C ILE A 394 -36.41 -1.92 2.32
N VAL A 395 -37.38 -2.75 1.93
CA VAL A 395 -37.12 -3.98 1.18
C VAL A 395 -36.61 -3.68 -0.23
N ARG A 396 -37.12 -2.62 -0.89
CA ARG A 396 -36.61 -2.16 -2.21
C ARG A 396 -35.16 -1.70 -2.16
N TYR A 397 -34.69 -1.18 -1.02
CA TYR A 397 -33.28 -0.80 -0.86
C TYR A 397 -32.33 -2.00 -0.72
N HIS A 398 -32.85 -3.24 -0.72
CA HIS A 398 -32.14 -4.49 -0.45
C HIS A 398 -31.37 -4.47 0.90
N PRO A 399 -30.90 -5.61 1.41
CA PRO A 399 -29.91 -5.58 2.49
C PRO A 399 -28.63 -4.90 1.97
N ASN A 400 -28.41 -3.66 2.39
CA ASN A 400 -27.20 -2.88 2.13
C ASN A 400 -26.47 -2.58 3.44
N ALA A 401 -25.22 -2.13 3.36
CA ALA A 401 -24.37 -1.90 4.53
C ALA A 401 -25.00 -0.95 5.56
N VAL A 402 -25.70 0.09 5.12
CA VAL A 402 -26.34 1.07 6.02
C VAL A 402 -27.52 0.42 6.74
N THR A 403 -28.41 -0.26 6.03
CA THR A 403 -29.55 -0.97 6.65
C THR A 403 -29.10 -2.09 7.60
N ILE A 404 -28.01 -2.79 7.28
CA ILE A 404 -27.38 -3.78 8.16
C ILE A 404 -26.85 -3.11 9.44
N TYR A 405 -26.12 -2.00 9.28
CA TYR A 405 -25.60 -1.23 10.41
C TYR A 405 -26.72 -0.69 11.31
N LEU A 406 -27.79 -0.14 10.75
CA LEU A 406 -28.93 0.39 11.52
C LEU A 406 -29.67 -0.68 12.32
N ARG A 407 -29.61 -1.96 11.90
CA ARG A 407 -30.16 -3.10 12.68
C ARG A 407 -29.26 -3.52 13.85
N SER A 408 -27.98 -3.14 13.83
CA SER A 408 -26.99 -3.46 14.85
C SER A 408 -26.00 -2.31 15.07
N PRO A 409 -26.47 -1.14 15.55
CA PRO A 409 -25.67 0.09 15.58
C PRO A 409 -24.50 0.04 16.59
N HIS A 410 -24.49 -0.98 17.46
CA HIS A 410 -23.40 -1.26 18.39
C HIS A 410 -22.10 -1.69 17.70
N ASN A 411 -22.14 -2.11 16.42
CA ASN A 411 -20.96 -2.44 15.64
C ASN A 411 -20.27 -1.16 15.14
N THR A 412 -19.48 -0.56 16.02
CA THR A 412 -18.79 0.72 15.76
C THR A 412 -17.83 0.65 14.59
N ILE A 413 -17.11 -0.47 14.43
CA ILE A 413 -16.13 -0.64 13.34
C ILE A 413 -16.84 -0.61 11.99
N LEU A 414 -18.00 -1.27 11.85
CA LEU A 414 -18.79 -1.19 10.61
C LEU A 414 -19.26 0.23 10.31
N GLY A 415 -19.81 0.94 11.31
CA GLY A 415 -20.24 2.33 11.14
C GLY A 415 -19.08 3.24 10.73
N ILE A 416 -17.90 3.04 11.31
CA ILE A 416 -16.66 3.75 10.96
C ILE A 416 -16.27 3.51 9.50
N GLU A 417 -16.29 2.26 9.01
CA GLU A 417 -15.92 1.95 7.63
C GLU A 417 -16.94 2.48 6.60
N ILE A 418 -18.23 2.50 6.96
CA ILE A 418 -19.26 3.16 6.14
C ILE A 418 -18.98 4.66 6.06
N ALA A 419 -18.74 5.32 7.21
CA ALA A 419 -18.42 6.73 7.26
C ALA A 419 -17.13 7.06 6.50
N LYS A 420 -16.10 6.21 6.58
CA LYS A 420 -14.86 6.30 5.80
C LYS A 420 -15.13 6.31 4.31
N THR A 421 -15.91 5.34 3.84
CA THR A 421 -16.26 5.20 2.42
C THR A 421 -16.98 6.45 1.92
N LEU A 422 -17.95 6.97 2.68
CA LEU A 422 -18.67 8.21 2.36
C LEU A 422 -17.74 9.44 2.38
N TYR A 423 -16.88 9.57 3.39
CA TYR A 423 -15.92 10.67 3.52
C TYR A 423 -14.97 10.76 2.32
N TYR A 424 -14.39 9.64 1.89
CA TYR A 424 -13.51 9.59 0.72
C TYR A 424 -14.24 9.81 -0.62
N LYS A 425 -15.57 9.63 -0.65
CA LYS A 425 -16.45 10.03 -1.76
C LYS A 425 -17.02 11.46 -1.57
N ARG A 426 -16.51 12.24 -0.62
CA ARG A 426 -16.92 13.62 -0.27
C ARG A 426 -18.37 13.78 0.18
N ARG A 427 -18.95 12.72 0.75
CA ARG A 427 -20.31 12.67 1.32
C ARG A 427 -20.25 12.93 2.83
N TYR A 428 -19.84 14.15 3.16
CA TYR A 428 -19.47 14.55 4.52
C TYR A 428 -20.65 14.57 5.48
N TRP A 429 -21.83 14.99 5.02
CA TRP A 429 -23.02 15.07 5.86
C TRP A 429 -23.51 13.68 6.23
N GLU A 430 -23.61 12.78 5.24
CA GLU A 430 -24.02 11.40 5.42
C GLU A 430 -23.04 10.64 6.32
N ALA A 431 -21.73 10.84 6.12
CA ALA A 431 -20.70 10.30 7.00
C ALA A 431 -20.88 10.79 8.45
N ASN A 432 -21.13 12.10 8.64
CA ASN A 432 -21.35 12.68 9.97
C ASN A 432 -22.60 12.13 10.66
N GLU A 433 -23.67 11.81 9.93
CA GLU A 433 -24.87 11.17 10.51
C GLU A 433 -24.61 9.73 10.96
N ILE A 434 -23.83 8.95 10.21
CA ILE A 434 -23.39 7.63 10.67
C ILE A 434 -22.59 7.77 11.97
N LEU A 435 -21.66 8.72 12.03
CA LEU A 435 -20.88 8.99 13.24
C LEU A 435 -21.73 9.51 14.40
N ARG A 436 -22.82 10.27 14.13
CA ARG A 436 -23.80 10.70 15.14
C ARG A 436 -24.40 9.50 15.87
N ILE A 437 -24.76 8.44 15.15
CA ILE A 437 -25.29 7.21 15.74
C ILE A 437 -24.24 6.57 16.65
N ILE A 438 -22.99 6.46 16.20
CA ILE A 438 -21.89 5.90 17.01
C ILE A 438 -21.71 6.68 18.32
N VAL A 439 -21.62 8.02 18.26
CA VAL A 439 -21.40 8.84 19.46
C VAL A 439 -22.61 8.91 20.38
N SER A 440 -23.82 8.62 19.86
CA SER A 440 -25.02 8.49 20.72
C SER A 440 -24.99 7.26 21.62
N ILE A 441 -24.32 6.19 21.17
CA ILE A 441 -24.16 4.93 21.93
C ILE A 441 -22.86 4.96 22.74
N TYR A 442 -21.78 5.48 22.13
CA TYR A 442 -20.44 5.52 22.70
C TYR A 442 -19.91 6.97 22.69
N PRO A 443 -20.38 7.83 23.61
CA PRO A 443 -20.07 9.26 23.63
C PRO A 443 -18.60 9.58 23.86
N PHE A 444 -17.77 8.62 24.26
CA PHE A 444 -16.33 8.79 24.47
C PHE A 444 -15.48 8.08 23.41
N ASN A 445 -16.09 7.66 22.29
CA ASN A 445 -15.35 7.03 21.20
C ASN A 445 -14.40 8.05 20.55
N LEU A 446 -13.12 7.98 20.93
CA LEU A 446 -12.05 8.86 20.46
C LEU A 446 -12.06 8.98 18.94
N TYR A 447 -12.07 7.84 18.25
CA TYR A 447 -11.94 7.83 16.79
C TYR A 447 -13.17 8.42 16.09
N ALA A 448 -14.39 8.09 16.51
CA ALA A 448 -15.60 8.64 15.89
C ALA A 448 -15.67 10.16 16.02
N ARG A 449 -15.20 10.71 17.16
CA ARG A 449 -15.12 12.16 17.37
C ARG A 449 -13.98 12.81 16.58
N SER A 450 -12.79 12.20 16.57
CA SER A 450 -11.69 12.66 15.71
C SER A 450 -12.06 12.64 14.23
N PHE A 451 -12.91 11.69 13.80
CA PHE A 451 -13.39 11.66 12.44
C PHE A 451 -14.39 12.80 12.17
N ARG A 452 -15.25 13.15 13.12
CA ARG A 452 -16.10 14.36 13.02
C ARG A 452 -15.29 15.65 12.92
N MET A 453 -14.19 15.77 13.68
CA MET A 453 -13.23 16.87 13.56
C MET A 453 -12.74 17.05 12.11
N MET A 454 -12.33 15.96 11.47
CA MET A 454 -11.84 15.95 10.09
C MET A 454 -12.95 16.26 9.06
N ILE A 455 -14.16 15.77 9.29
CA ILE A 455 -15.33 16.12 8.46
C ILE A 455 -15.60 17.62 8.51
N TYR A 456 -15.65 18.21 9.70
CA TYR A 456 -15.89 19.65 9.85
C TYR A 456 -14.77 20.48 9.23
N ARG A 457 -13.51 20.05 9.33
CA ARG A 457 -12.40 20.68 8.59
C ARG A 457 -12.62 20.68 7.08
N CYS A 458 -13.04 19.56 6.50
CA CYS A 458 -13.33 19.48 5.06
C CYS A 458 -14.53 20.35 4.66
N LEU A 459 -15.58 20.42 5.48
CA LEU A 459 -16.72 21.33 5.26
C LEU A 459 -16.29 22.81 5.34
N ALA A 460 -15.37 23.14 6.25
CA ALA A 460 -14.80 24.48 6.35
C ALA A 460 -14.04 24.87 5.07
N LEU A 461 -13.19 23.98 4.55
CA LEU A 461 -12.47 24.18 3.29
C LEU A 461 -13.38 24.32 2.07
N GLY A 462 -14.52 23.62 2.06
CA GLY A 462 -15.52 23.69 0.99
C GLY A 462 -16.49 24.87 1.11
N SER A 463 -16.38 25.69 2.15
CA SER A 463 -17.30 26.81 2.39
C SER A 463 -16.99 28.00 1.47
N THR A 464 -18.04 28.60 0.90
CA THR A 464 -17.92 29.80 0.03
C THR A 464 -17.78 31.11 0.80
N ASP A 465 -17.97 31.07 2.12
CA ASP A 465 -17.97 32.21 3.02
C ASP A 465 -17.25 31.83 4.32
N TYR A 466 -16.52 32.78 4.89
CA TYR A 466 -15.74 32.52 6.11
C TYR A 466 -16.60 32.40 7.36
N GLY A 467 -17.76 33.06 7.44
CA GLY A 467 -18.69 32.85 8.56
C GLY A 467 -19.09 31.38 8.66
N LYS A 468 -19.42 30.75 7.51
CA LYS A 468 -19.67 29.30 7.43
C LYS A 468 -18.42 28.49 7.75
N ALA A 469 -17.26 28.85 7.18
CA ALA A 469 -16.01 28.14 7.44
C ALA A 469 -15.64 28.17 8.94
N ARG A 470 -15.76 29.33 9.58
CA ARG A 470 -15.51 29.56 11.01
C ARG A 470 -16.45 28.73 11.87
N LEU A 471 -17.74 28.65 11.53
CA LEU A 471 -18.67 27.77 12.25
C LEU A 471 -18.20 26.30 12.22
N HIS A 472 -17.72 25.84 11.07
CA HIS A 472 -17.19 24.50 10.94
C HIS A 472 -15.86 24.30 11.70
N PHE A 473 -14.93 25.26 11.65
CA PHE A 473 -13.70 25.21 12.45
C PHE A 473 -14.01 25.18 13.96
N ASN A 474 -14.94 26.01 14.42
CA ASN A 474 -15.36 26.00 15.83
C ASN A 474 -15.94 24.62 16.22
N ARG A 475 -16.78 24.01 15.38
CA ARG A 475 -17.30 22.66 15.65
C ARG A 475 -16.21 21.59 15.68
N ALA A 476 -15.21 21.69 14.80
CA ALA A 476 -14.05 20.81 14.83
C ALA A 476 -13.26 20.97 16.13
N GLU A 477 -13.07 22.21 16.59
CA GLU A 477 -12.39 22.49 17.85
C GLU A 477 -13.17 21.99 19.07
N GLU A 478 -14.49 22.18 19.13
CA GLU A 478 -15.32 21.68 20.22
C GLU A 478 -15.27 20.15 20.35
N GLU A 479 -15.25 19.41 19.23
CA GLU A 479 -15.02 17.95 19.27
C GLU A 479 -13.64 17.62 19.85
N ALA A 480 -12.61 18.39 19.49
CA ALA A 480 -11.25 18.19 20.00
C ALA A 480 -11.15 18.46 21.52
N LEU A 481 -11.72 19.56 22.00
CA LEU A 481 -11.76 19.92 23.42
C LEU A 481 -12.58 18.92 24.23
N TYR A 482 -13.69 18.42 23.67
CA TYR A 482 -14.46 17.35 24.28
C TYR A 482 -13.61 16.10 24.45
N ILE A 483 -12.87 15.68 23.42
CA ILE A 483 -11.98 14.52 23.50
C ILE A 483 -10.93 14.73 24.59
N GLN A 484 -10.25 15.87 24.62
CA GLN A 484 -9.25 16.20 25.64
C GLN A 484 -9.78 16.09 27.06
N SER A 485 -11.02 16.55 27.27
CA SER A 485 -11.63 16.59 28.59
C SER A 485 -12.16 15.22 29.06
N ASN A 486 -12.44 14.30 28.13
CA ASN A 486 -13.21 13.08 28.44
C ASN A 486 -12.51 11.76 28.07
N CYS A 487 -11.52 11.76 27.19
CA CYS A 487 -10.80 10.55 26.77
C CYS A 487 -9.51 10.37 27.58
N ARG A 488 -9.30 9.17 28.14
CA ARG A 488 -8.20 8.90 29.09
C ARG A 488 -6.81 8.77 28.45
N ALA A 489 -6.72 8.27 27.22
CA ALA A 489 -5.46 8.23 26.48
C ALA A 489 -5.68 8.77 25.09
N LEU A 490 -4.80 9.69 24.74
CA LEU A 490 -4.73 10.35 23.45
C LEU A 490 -3.45 9.87 22.78
N ASN A 491 -3.49 9.73 21.46
CA ASN A 491 -2.37 9.28 20.65
C ASN A 491 -1.94 10.38 19.68
N GLU A 492 -0.84 10.14 18.99
CA GLU A 492 -0.27 11.04 17.98
C GLU A 492 -1.32 11.51 16.98
N ASP A 493 -2.10 10.57 16.43
CA ASP A 493 -3.09 10.85 15.37
C ASP A 493 -4.18 11.85 15.81
N TYR A 494 -4.62 11.77 17.07
CA TYR A 494 -5.54 12.76 17.61
C TYR A 494 -4.91 14.17 17.64
N TYR A 495 -3.69 14.28 18.18
CA TYR A 495 -3.02 15.57 18.29
C TYR A 495 -2.66 16.15 16.93
N ASP A 496 -2.21 15.31 16.00
CA ASP A 496 -1.90 15.69 14.64
C ASP A 496 -3.15 16.21 13.92
N GLU A 497 -4.28 15.50 14.01
CA GLU A 497 -5.51 15.97 13.36
C GLU A 497 -6.08 17.25 13.99
N TYR A 498 -5.90 17.44 15.29
CA TYR A 498 -6.24 18.71 15.95
C TYR A 498 -5.31 19.84 15.51
N ALA A 499 -4.00 19.59 15.46
CA ALA A 499 -3.01 20.55 14.99
C ALA A 499 -3.26 20.94 13.53
N VAL A 500 -3.69 19.99 12.69
CA VAL A 500 -4.03 20.23 11.29
C VAL A 500 -5.26 21.11 11.17
N ILE A 501 -6.26 21.02 12.05
CA ILE A 501 -7.39 21.97 12.07
C ILE A 501 -6.89 23.40 12.23
N LYS A 502 -5.99 23.64 13.20
CA LYS A 502 -5.38 24.95 13.45
C LYS A 502 -4.55 25.43 12.26
N LEU A 503 -3.75 24.53 11.67
CA LEU A 503 -2.96 24.83 10.48
C LEU A 503 -3.84 25.19 9.27
N THR A 504 -4.87 24.40 8.99
CA THR A 504 -5.82 24.67 7.91
C THR A 504 -6.52 26.01 8.11
N HIS A 505 -6.96 26.30 9.33
CA HIS A 505 -7.61 27.58 9.64
C HIS A 505 -6.65 28.76 9.43
N ALA A 506 -5.40 28.64 9.87
CA ALA A 506 -4.36 29.63 9.62
C ALA A 506 -4.15 29.87 8.11
N MET A 507 -4.08 28.79 7.31
CA MET A 507 -3.88 28.89 5.86
C MET A 507 -5.11 29.43 5.12
N VAL A 508 -6.32 29.21 5.63
CA VAL A 508 -7.55 29.84 5.10
C VAL A 508 -7.52 31.34 5.39
N ILE A 509 -7.22 31.75 6.62
CA ILE A 509 -7.11 33.17 6.98
C ILE A 509 -6.01 33.86 6.17
N PHE A 510 -4.84 33.25 6.06
CA PHE A 510 -3.72 33.78 5.27
C PHE A 510 -4.14 34.06 3.82
N ARG A 511 -4.79 33.09 3.15
CA ARG A 511 -5.28 33.27 1.77
C ARG A 511 -6.31 34.39 1.66
N LEU A 512 -7.22 34.51 2.62
CA LEU A 512 -8.24 35.56 2.65
C LEU A 512 -7.62 36.96 2.85
N ILE A 513 -6.63 37.07 3.73
CA ILE A 513 -5.86 38.30 3.91
C ILE A 513 -5.17 38.68 2.61
N ARG A 514 -4.52 37.71 1.96
CA ARG A 514 -3.75 37.90 0.74
C ARG A 514 -4.58 38.32 -0.48
N VAL A 515 -5.81 37.81 -0.61
CA VAL A 515 -6.69 38.11 -1.76
C VAL A 515 -7.53 39.38 -1.54
N ASN A 516 -8.08 39.59 -0.34
CA ASN A 516 -9.07 40.64 -0.09
C ASN A 516 -8.68 41.60 1.05
N GLY A 517 -7.40 41.62 1.47
CA GLY A 517 -6.92 42.47 2.56
C GLY A 517 -7.55 42.16 3.91
N GLY A 518 -8.05 40.93 4.10
CA GLY A 518 -8.70 40.48 5.33
C GLY A 518 -10.15 40.94 5.49
N ARG A 519 -10.70 41.62 4.47
CA ARG A 519 -12.06 42.16 4.48
C ARG A 519 -13.00 41.28 3.66
N PHE A 520 -14.15 40.97 4.23
CA PHE A 520 -15.22 40.23 3.55
C PHE A 520 -16.23 41.16 2.89
N VAL A 521 -17.08 40.56 2.05
CA VAL A 521 -18.32 41.20 1.56
C VAL A 521 -19.27 41.54 2.73
N ILE A 522 -19.14 40.85 3.88
CA ILE A 522 -19.91 41.08 5.11
C ILE A 522 -18.97 41.62 6.21
N PRO A 523 -19.19 42.83 6.75
CA PRO A 523 -18.20 43.62 7.51
C PRO A 523 -17.86 43.14 8.94
N GLU A 524 -18.34 41.97 9.39
CA GLU A 524 -18.35 41.60 10.82
C GLU A 524 -17.05 40.97 11.35
N VAL A 525 -16.11 40.57 10.50
CA VAL A 525 -14.86 39.92 10.94
C VAL A 525 -13.64 40.56 10.27
N ASP A 526 -12.84 41.27 11.07
CA ASP A 526 -11.54 41.84 10.66
C ASP A 526 -10.42 40.85 10.97
N LEU A 527 -9.96 40.11 9.96
CA LEU A 527 -8.91 39.10 10.10
C LEU A 527 -7.52 39.71 9.92
N LYS A 528 -6.60 39.38 10.84
CA LYS A 528 -5.26 39.99 10.93
C LYS A 528 -4.14 38.96 10.83
N LYS A 529 -2.92 39.45 10.58
CA LYS A 529 -1.69 38.63 10.57
C LYS A 529 -1.51 37.86 11.88
N ASP A 530 -1.85 38.50 13.01
CA ASP A 530 -1.71 37.90 14.34
C ASP A 530 -2.59 36.66 14.51
N ASP A 531 -3.77 36.60 13.86
CA ASP A 531 -4.63 35.40 13.88
C ASP A 531 -3.95 34.21 13.20
N VAL A 532 -3.24 34.45 12.09
CA VAL A 532 -2.47 33.42 11.38
C VAL A 532 -1.35 32.90 12.28
N PHE A 533 -0.57 33.79 12.91
CA PHE A 533 0.53 33.39 13.77
C PHE A 533 0.08 32.72 15.06
N GLY A 534 -1.04 33.15 15.66
CA GLY A 534 -1.65 32.50 16.81
C GLY A 534 -2.02 31.05 16.53
N LEU A 535 -2.73 30.81 15.43
CA LEU A 535 -3.13 29.46 15.00
C LEU A 535 -1.93 28.58 14.61
N LEU A 536 -0.90 29.14 13.95
CA LEU A 536 0.34 28.41 13.66
C LEU A 536 1.07 28.01 14.95
N ASN A 537 1.08 28.86 15.98
CA ASN A 537 1.69 28.56 17.27
C ASN A 537 0.93 27.47 18.03
N GLU A 538 -0.41 27.54 18.03
CA GLU A 538 -1.25 26.47 18.60
C GLU A 538 -1.05 25.13 17.88
N SER A 539 -0.95 25.17 16.55
CA SER A 539 -0.67 24.00 15.73
C SER A 539 0.68 23.36 16.07
N GLU A 540 1.74 24.16 16.21
CA GLU A 540 3.07 23.68 16.64
C GLU A 540 3.02 22.98 18.00
N ILE A 541 2.39 23.60 19.01
CA ILE A 541 2.25 23.02 20.36
C ILE A 541 1.54 21.67 20.31
N LEU A 542 0.50 21.55 19.48
CA LEU A 542 -0.24 20.30 19.33
C LEU A 542 0.61 19.21 18.64
N PHE A 543 1.38 19.55 17.60
CA PHE A 543 2.31 18.59 17.00
C PHE A 543 3.41 18.14 17.97
N GLU A 544 3.92 19.03 18.82
CA GLU A 544 4.87 18.66 19.87
C GLU A 544 4.26 17.70 20.91
N LYS A 545 2.97 17.87 21.25
CA LYS A 545 2.25 16.88 22.07
C LYS A 545 2.13 15.53 21.36
N GLY A 546 1.88 15.53 20.05
CA GLY A 546 1.86 14.32 19.22
C GLY A 546 3.20 13.57 19.28
N LEU A 547 4.31 14.29 19.12
CA LEU A 547 5.67 13.76 19.28
C LEU A 547 5.89 13.13 20.66
N ALA A 548 5.44 13.79 21.73
CA ALA A 548 5.68 13.33 23.09
C ALA A 548 4.92 12.05 23.47
N VAL A 549 3.76 11.80 22.85
CA VAL A 549 2.94 10.60 23.16
C VAL A 549 3.19 9.43 22.21
N SER A 550 3.88 9.66 21.08
CA SER A 550 4.16 8.64 20.08
C SER A 550 5.47 7.91 20.36
N PRO A 551 5.51 6.56 20.24
CA PRO A 551 6.77 5.82 20.27
C PRO A 551 7.72 6.17 19.11
N THR A 552 7.19 6.66 17.98
CA THR A 552 7.98 6.95 16.76
C THR A 552 7.91 8.40 16.31
N GLY A 553 6.77 9.08 16.50
CA GLY A 553 6.57 10.50 16.23
C GLY A 553 6.74 10.91 14.76
N ILE A 554 6.69 9.96 13.82
CA ILE A 554 7.13 10.18 12.43
C ILE A 554 6.29 11.27 11.75
N ARG A 555 4.97 11.25 11.98
CA ARG A 555 4.03 12.17 11.32
C ARG A 555 4.08 13.54 11.97
N SER A 556 4.04 13.59 13.31
CA SER A 556 4.17 14.87 14.04
C SER A 556 5.51 15.56 13.73
N LEU A 557 6.60 14.81 13.56
CA LEU A 557 7.92 15.36 13.21
C LEU A 557 7.91 16.09 11.87
N PHE A 558 7.32 15.47 10.86
CA PHE A 558 7.16 16.09 9.54
C PHE A 558 6.34 17.38 9.63
N LEU A 559 5.21 17.33 10.32
CA LEU A 559 4.27 18.45 10.38
C LEU A 559 4.79 19.62 11.24
N VAL A 560 5.46 19.35 12.36
CA VAL A 560 6.08 20.40 13.18
C VAL A 560 7.19 21.12 12.40
N ALA A 561 7.98 20.38 11.61
CA ALA A 561 8.99 20.98 10.74
C ALA A 561 8.32 21.90 9.70
N CYS A 562 7.28 21.43 9.00
CA CYS A 562 6.51 22.26 8.06
C CYS A 562 5.98 23.54 8.70
N VAL A 563 5.33 23.46 9.86
CA VAL A 563 4.77 24.64 10.55
C VAL A 563 5.85 25.65 10.93
N ARG A 564 6.98 25.18 11.47
CA ARG A 564 8.10 26.06 11.83
C ARG A 564 8.69 26.76 10.61
N ILE A 565 8.80 26.06 9.48
CA ILE A 565 9.28 26.64 8.23
C ILE A 565 8.28 27.67 7.69
N ILE A 566 6.98 27.33 7.60
CA ILE A 566 5.91 28.26 7.18
C ILE A 566 5.94 29.53 8.02
N ARG A 567 5.99 29.40 9.34
CA ARG A 567 6.05 30.54 10.26
C ARG A 567 7.27 31.42 10.00
N ARG A 568 8.44 30.82 9.74
CA ARG A 568 9.67 31.55 9.46
C ARG A 568 9.54 32.32 8.14
N ILE A 569 8.97 31.71 7.09
CA ILE A 569 8.76 32.34 5.76
C ILE A 569 7.85 33.55 5.91
N LEU A 570 6.68 33.37 6.54
CA LEU A 570 5.70 34.44 6.70
C LEU A 570 6.22 35.59 7.58
N LYS A 571 7.09 35.32 8.57
CA LYS A 571 7.73 36.37 9.37
C LYS A 571 8.75 37.20 8.60
N LYS A 572 9.46 36.59 7.64
CA LYS A 572 10.48 37.28 6.84
C LYS A 572 9.89 38.00 5.62
N ASN A 573 8.73 37.56 5.13
CA ASN A 573 8.10 38.09 3.93
C ASN A 573 6.74 38.74 4.25
N ASP A 574 6.76 39.95 4.80
CA ASP A 574 5.54 40.69 5.13
C ASP A 574 4.65 41.00 3.92
N ASN A 575 5.25 41.08 2.73
CA ASN A 575 4.56 41.30 1.46
C ASN A 575 3.71 40.09 1.04
N ALA A 576 3.99 38.90 1.57
CA ALA A 576 3.19 37.70 1.32
C ALA A 576 1.71 37.86 1.72
N PHE A 577 1.40 38.74 2.67
CA PHE A 577 0.03 38.98 3.12
C PHE A 577 -0.74 39.98 2.25
N VAL A 578 -0.08 40.71 1.36
CA VAL A 578 -0.71 41.77 0.56
C VAL A 578 -0.64 41.53 -0.94
N ASN A 579 0.21 40.61 -1.39
CA ASN A 579 0.38 40.31 -2.81
C ASN A 579 -0.04 38.86 -3.14
N PRO A 580 -1.19 38.64 -3.78
CA PRO A 580 -1.64 37.31 -4.20
C PRO A 580 -0.74 36.69 -5.28
N GLU A 581 -0.04 37.47 -6.08
CA GLU A 581 0.84 36.97 -7.15
C GLU A 581 2.24 36.57 -6.64
N LEU A 582 2.60 36.95 -5.41
CA LEU A 582 3.94 36.69 -4.87
C LEU A 582 4.11 35.22 -4.48
N THR A 583 4.78 34.41 -5.31
CA THR A 583 5.14 33.04 -4.93
C THR A 583 5.93 33.01 -3.62
N LEU A 584 5.59 32.07 -2.74
CA LEU A 584 6.29 31.85 -1.47
C LEU A 584 7.58 31.06 -1.75
N THR A 585 8.55 31.75 -2.35
CA THR A 585 9.90 31.27 -2.63
C THR A 585 10.89 31.90 -1.67
N ASP A 586 11.97 31.19 -1.33
CA ASP A 586 13.05 31.80 -0.55
C ASP A 586 14.43 31.20 -0.86
N TYR A 587 15.46 32.03 -0.72
CA TYR A 587 16.85 31.79 -1.10
C TYR A 587 17.78 31.43 0.06
N SER A 588 17.34 31.52 1.32
CA SER A 588 18.26 31.35 2.47
C SER A 588 18.25 29.94 3.08
N GLN A 589 19.44 29.43 3.43
CA GLN A 589 19.59 28.18 4.18
C GLN A 589 18.91 28.23 5.56
N ASP A 590 18.68 29.43 6.10
CA ASP A 590 17.97 29.69 7.35
C ASP A 590 16.61 29.00 7.48
N PHE A 591 15.90 28.78 6.37
CA PHE A 591 14.59 28.14 6.40
C PHE A 591 14.64 26.65 6.57
N VAL A 592 15.76 26.02 6.25
CA VAL A 592 15.96 24.58 6.46
C VAL A 592 16.30 24.29 7.92
N GLN A 593 16.82 25.31 8.64
CA GLN A 593 17.28 25.19 10.02
C GLN A 593 16.27 24.54 10.98
N PRO A 594 14.97 24.86 10.99
CA PRO A 594 14.03 24.22 11.90
C PRO A 594 13.92 22.70 11.72
N ALA A 595 14.11 22.19 10.50
CA ALA A 595 14.14 20.75 10.25
C ALA A 595 15.47 20.13 10.70
N LEU A 596 16.60 20.82 10.47
CA LEU A 596 17.91 20.38 10.96
C LEU A 596 17.98 20.35 12.48
N ASP A 597 17.42 21.35 13.16
CA ASP A 597 17.31 21.41 14.61
C ASP A 597 16.51 20.22 15.16
N ALA A 598 15.42 19.86 14.48
CA ALA A 598 14.62 18.69 14.83
C ALA A 598 15.40 17.38 14.63
N PHE A 599 16.12 17.22 13.52
CA PHE A 599 16.97 16.06 13.28
C PHE A 599 18.14 15.96 14.28
N ALA A 600 18.73 17.08 14.66
CA ALA A 600 19.76 17.14 15.69
C ALA A 600 19.21 16.78 17.08
N ALA A 601 18.03 17.30 17.44
CA ALA A 601 17.37 16.98 18.71
C ALA A 601 17.02 15.48 18.84
N LEU A 602 16.76 14.80 17.72
CA LEU A 602 16.54 13.35 17.67
C LEU A 602 17.85 12.53 17.58
N GLY A 603 19.01 13.18 17.54
CA GLY A 603 20.31 12.54 17.40
C GLY A 603 20.60 11.97 16.01
N TRP A 604 19.82 12.36 14.98
CA TRP A 604 20.04 11.92 13.59
C TRP A 604 21.15 12.72 12.91
N LEU A 605 21.32 13.97 13.34
CA LEU A 605 22.48 14.80 13.03
C LEU A 605 23.37 14.88 14.27
N ARG A 606 24.65 14.53 14.12
CA ARG A 606 25.62 14.48 15.22
C ARG A 606 26.89 15.23 14.80
N GLU A 607 27.38 16.08 15.68
CA GLU A 607 28.60 16.88 15.45
C GLU A 607 29.87 16.01 15.36
N GLU A 608 29.82 14.78 15.87
CA GLU A 608 30.92 13.82 15.84
C GLU A 608 31.26 13.29 14.44
N PHE A 609 30.32 13.37 13.49
CA PHE A 609 30.54 12.91 12.13
C PHE A 609 31.04 14.05 11.23
N ASP A 610 31.97 13.75 10.33
CA ASP A 610 32.27 14.67 9.24
C ASP A 610 31.04 14.88 8.36
N GLU A 611 31.01 15.97 7.59
CA GLU A 611 29.83 16.37 6.82
C GLU A 611 29.34 15.28 5.85
N LYS A 612 30.25 14.54 5.21
CA LYS A 612 29.88 13.50 4.24
C LYS A 612 29.28 12.29 4.95
N THR A 613 29.91 11.84 6.03
CA THR A 613 29.41 10.72 6.85
C THR A 613 28.08 11.08 7.50
N GLY A 614 27.96 12.27 8.09
CA GLY A 614 26.73 12.76 8.70
C GLY A 614 25.57 12.82 7.72
N ALA A 615 25.79 13.31 6.49
CA ALA A 615 24.76 13.32 5.45
C ALA A 615 24.32 11.91 5.02
N ALA A 616 25.27 10.97 4.90
CA ALA A 616 24.95 9.58 4.55
C ALA A 616 24.15 8.87 5.65
N VAL A 617 24.53 9.08 6.92
CA VAL A 617 23.80 8.54 8.08
C VAL A 617 22.39 9.11 8.15
N LEU A 618 22.24 10.43 8.02
CA LEU A 618 20.92 11.08 8.01
C LEU A 618 20.04 10.50 6.89
N HIS A 619 20.57 10.37 5.67
CA HIS A 619 19.80 9.80 4.55
C HIS A 619 19.37 8.35 4.85
N ALA A 620 20.23 7.53 5.44
CA ALA A 620 19.89 6.14 5.80
C ALA A 620 18.79 6.08 6.86
N ILE A 621 18.83 6.97 7.87
CA ILE A 621 17.79 7.10 8.89
C ILE A 621 16.47 7.53 8.25
N LEU A 622 16.49 8.56 7.40
CA LEU A 622 15.29 9.07 6.72
C LEU A 622 14.62 8.01 5.84
N GLU A 623 15.38 7.24 5.07
CA GLU A 623 14.85 6.11 4.27
C GLU A 623 14.27 5.00 5.17
N LYS A 624 14.91 4.71 6.32
CA LYS A 624 14.37 3.74 7.28
C LYS A 624 13.05 4.22 7.88
N VAL A 625 12.97 5.48 8.30
CA VAL A 625 11.75 6.11 8.85
C VAL A 625 10.63 6.12 7.81
N PHE A 626 10.93 6.50 6.57
CA PHE A 626 9.99 6.43 5.46
C PHE A 626 9.48 5.02 5.24
N LYS A 627 10.38 4.02 5.18
CA LYS A 627 10.00 2.61 5.03
C LYS A 627 9.09 2.17 6.17
N THR A 628 9.45 2.45 7.43
CA THR A 628 8.63 2.08 8.60
C THR A 628 7.23 2.68 8.51
N HIS A 629 7.09 3.97 8.20
CA HIS A 629 5.77 4.61 8.09
C HIS A 629 4.98 4.08 6.88
N ARG A 630 5.61 4.00 5.70
CA ARG A 630 5.00 3.45 4.48
C ARG A 630 4.50 2.03 4.70
N ASP A 631 5.29 1.22 5.41
CA ASP A 631 4.95 -0.17 5.69
C ASP A 631 3.85 -0.25 6.76
N SER A 632 3.68 0.73 7.65
CA SER A 632 2.53 0.79 8.59
C SER A 632 1.18 1.11 7.92
N VAL A 633 1.20 1.71 6.72
CA VAL A 633 -0.01 2.17 6.00
C VAL A 633 -0.40 1.22 4.87
N THR A 634 -1.61 0.66 4.98
CA THR A 634 -2.24 -0.15 3.92
C THR A 634 -3.24 0.65 3.08
N LEU A 635 -3.73 1.79 3.56
CA LEU A 635 -4.74 2.58 2.87
C LEU A 635 -4.23 3.16 1.54
N SER A 636 -4.76 2.65 0.45
CA SER A 636 -4.41 3.05 -0.92
C SER A 636 -4.59 4.56 -1.17
N ALA A 637 -5.63 5.18 -0.60
CA ALA A 637 -5.94 6.61 -0.75
C ALA A 637 -5.06 7.56 0.07
N TYR A 638 -4.16 7.06 0.93
CA TYR A 638 -3.19 7.87 1.68
C TYR A 638 -1.74 7.64 1.26
N ARG A 639 -1.44 6.47 0.65
CA ARG A 639 -0.10 6.15 0.16
C ARG A 639 0.51 7.20 -0.78
N PRO A 640 -0.21 7.80 -1.76
CA PRO A 640 0.34 8.87 -2.60
C PRO A 640 0.91 10.03 -1.76
N THR A 641 0.23 10.37 -0.67
CA THR A 641 0.62 11.46 0.22
C THR A 641 1.88 11.14 1.00
N ILE A 642 2.08 9.89 1.41
CA ILE A 642 3.32 9.46 2.11
C ILE A 642 4.54 9.65 1.20
N TYR A 643 4.42 9.26 -0.08
CA TYR A 643 5.48 9.42 -1.07
C TYR A 643 5.77 10.90 -1.33
N TYR A 644 4.73 11.71 -1.50
CA TYR A 644 4.88 13.15 -1.63
C TYR A 644 5.54 13.80 -0.40
N CYS A 645 5.10 13.47 0.82
CA CYS A 645 5.67 14.04 2.05
C CYS A 645 7.14 13.66 2.22
N PHE A 646 7.53 12.44 1.81
CA PHE A 646 8.94 12.07 1.83
C PHE A 646 9.75 12.78 0.75
N ALA A 647 9.17 13.02 -0.43
CA ALA A 647 9.75 13.89 -1.44
C ALA A 647 9.98 15.31 -0.88
N VAL A 648 9.04 15.85 -0.09
CA VAL A 648 9.19 17.11 0.65
C VAL A 648 10.35 17.04 1.64
N VAL A 649 10.48 15.97 2.43
CA VAL A 649 11.61 15.84 3.36
C VAL A 649 12.95 15.91 2.62
N LEU A 650 13.09 15.14 1.54
CA LEU A 650 14.34 15.15 0.76
C LEU A 650 14.56 16.48 0.03
N TRP A 651 13.50 17.09 -0.51
CA TRP A 651 13.59 18.31 -1.31
C TRP A 651 13.65 19.59 -0.48
N ASP A 652 12.84 19.75 0.56
CA ASP A 652 12.72 20.99 1.32
C ASP A 652 13.58 20.98 2.59
N PHE A 653 13.75 19.84 3.26
CA PHE A 653 14.42 19.79 4.58
C PHE A 653 15.92 19.52 4.50
N LEU A 654 16.46 19.17 3.33
CA LEU A 654 17.90 18.99 3.14
C LEU A 654 18.52 20.20 2.43
N PRO A 655 19.64 20.75 2.91
CA PRO A 655 20.24 21.95 2.33
C PRO A 655 20.94 21.66 0.99
N ARG A 656 21.58 20.49 0.85
CA ARG A 656 22.32 20.10 -0.36
C ARG A 656 21.49 19.15 -1.25
N LYS A 657 21.60 19.33 -2.57
CA LYS A 657 20.95 18.49 -3.59
C LYS A 657 22.00 17.80 -4.44
N THR A 658 22.07 16.48 -4.33
CA THR A 658 22.92 15.65 -5.19
C THR A 658 22.10 15.07 -6.33
N GLY A 659 22.74 14.69 -7.46
CA GLY A 659 22.04 14.03 -8.57
C GLY A 659 21.18 12.84 -8.11
N LYS A 660 21.71 12.03 -7.19
CA LYS A 660 20.98 10.92 -6.57
C LYS A 660 19.70 11.36 -5.87
N LEU A 661 19.77 12.41 -5.04
CA LEU A 661 18.62 12.91 -4.29
C LEU A 661 17.55 13.49 -5.23
N VAL A 662 17.96 14.26 -6.24
CA VAL A 662 17.03 14.86 -7.21
C VAL A 662 16.28 13.78 -7.99
N ARG A 663 16.98 12.73 -8.44
CA ARG A 663 16.33 11.56 -9.07
C ARG A 663 15.38 10.86 -8.12
N ARG A 664 15.80 10.63 -6.87
CA ARG A 664 14.97 10.01 -5.85
C ARG A 664 13.68 10.78 -5.59
N VAL A 665 13.74 12.11 -5.53
CA VAL A 665 12.56 12.98 -5.40
C VAL A 665 11.64 12.85 -6.61
N HIS A 666 12.19 12.86 -7.83
CA HIS A 666 11.42 12.68 -9.06
C HIS A 666 10.70 11.32 -9.12
N GLU A 667 11.39 10.24 -8.76
CA GLU A 667 10.82 8.90 -8.63
C GLU A 667 9.65 8.87 -7.64
N LEU A 668 9.84 9.42 -6.44
CA LEU A 668 8.79 9.46 -5.40
C LEU A 668 7.54 10.22 -5.86
N LEU A 669 7.71 11.33 -6.57
CA LEU A 669 6.60 12.10 -7.15
C LEU A 669 5.90 11.32 -8.28
N SER A 670 6.67 10.67 -9.14
CA SER A 670 6.15 9.82 -10.22
C SER A 670 5.35 8.64 -9.68
N ASP A 671 5.86 7.97 -8.65
CA ASP A 671 5.18 6.88 -7.94
C ASP A 671 3.87 7.37 -7.29
N ALA A 672 3.88 8.56 -6.67
CA ALA A 672 2.68 9.16 -6.08
C ALA A 672 1.58 9.38 -7.14
N CYS A 673 1.93 9.87 -8.33
CA CYS A 673 1.01 10.00 -9.47
C CYS A 673 0.41 8.66 -9.92
N GLN A 674 1.26 7.64 -10.07
CA GLN A 674 0.80 6.31 -10.50
C GLN A 674 -0.18 5.70 -9.48
N MET A 675 0.11 5.85 -8.19
CA MET A 675 -0.78 5.40 -7.12
C MET A 675 -2.10 6.17 -7.13
N ALA A 676 -2.05 7.49 -7.27
CA ALA A 676 -3.22 8.36 -7.33
C ALA A 676 -4.16 8.01 -8.50
N GLU A 677 -3.61 7.63 -9.65
CA GLU A 677 -4.41 7.24 -10.83
C GLU A 677 -5.32 6.02 -10.55
N SER A 678 -4.85 5.09 -9.71
CA SER A 678 -5.64 3.91 -9.35
C SER A 678 -6.92 4.26 -8.57
N MET A 679 -6.97 5.41 -7.89
CA MET A 679 -8.11 5.85 -7.09
C MET A 679 -9.29 6.33 -7.94
N LYS A 680 -9.05 6.69 -9.22
CA LYS A 680 -10.10 7.14 -10.13
C LYS A 680 -11.14 6.06 -10.40
N LYS A 681 -10.71 4.78 -10.45
CA LYS A 681 -11.58 3.64 -10.74
C LYS A 681 -12.76 3.54 -9.76
N GLU A 682 -12.51 3.86 -8.50
CA GLU A 682 -13.50 3.76 -7.41
C GLU A 682 -14.11 5.13 -7.03
N ASN A 683 -13.76 6.19 -7.79
CA ASN A 683 -14.11 7.58 -7.50
C ASN A 683 -13.76 7.99 -6.05
N LEU A 684 -12.54 7.67 -5.62
CA LEU A 684 -12.04 7.98 -4.28
C LEU A 684 -11.13 9.21 -4.33
N CYS A 685 -11.27 10.09 -3.33
CA CYS A 685 -10.33 11.16 -3.10
C CYS A 685 -9.05 10.63 -2.43
N ILE A 686 -8.00 11.44 -2.48
CA ILE A 686 -6.73 11.23 -1.80
C ILE A 686 -6.71 12.11 -0.56
N TYR A 687 -6.26 11.56 0.57
CA TYR A 687 -6.01 12.36 1.76
C TYR A 687 -4.67 13.08 1.64
N SER A 688 -4.70 14.30 1.10
CA SER A 688 -3.54 15.00 0.61
C SER A 688 -2.97 16.01 1.60
N TYR A 689 -1.64 16.03 1.71
CA TYR A 689 -0.85 17.07 2.36
C TYR A 689 -0.08 17.95 1.36
N THR A 690 -0.43 17.92 0.07
CA THR A 690 0.24 18.71 -0.97
C THR A 690 0.20 20.22 -0.77
N ARG A 691 -0.74 20.71 0.04
CA ARG A 691 -0.83 22.13 0.46
C ARG A 691 -0.56 22.34 1.95
N CYS A 692 0.11 21.39 2.60
CA CYS A 692 0.44 21.37 4.03
C CYS A 692 -0.68 21.22 5.05
N HIS A 693 -1.97 21.19 4.67
CA HIS A 693 -3.05 21.29 5.65
C HIS A 693 -4.15 20.22 5.54
N GLY A 694 -3.82 19.02 5.04
CA GLY A 694 -4.68 17.83 5.07
C GLY A 694 -6.07 18.01 4.44
N GLU A 695 -6.20 17.76 3.13
CA GLU A 695 -7.47 17.90 2.39
C GLU A 695 -7.88 16.62 1.64
N MET A 696 -9.18 16.45 1.40
CA MET A 696 -9.71 15.42 0.50
C MET A 696 -9.63 15.92 -0.94
N MET A 697 -8.63 15.46 -1.67
CA MET A 697 -8.34 15.94 -3.03
C MET A 697 -8.73 14.89 -4.07
N PRO A 698 -9.52 15.24 -5.11
CA PRO A 698 -9.73 14.34 -6.25
C PRO A 698 -8.41 13.96 -6.92
N ALA A 699 -8.31 12.74 -7.44
CA ALA A 699 -7.07 12.23 -8.03
C ALA A 699 -6.53 13.11 -9.18
N ASP A 700 -7.40 13.68 -10.02
CA ASP A 700 -6.97 14.61 -11.08
C ASP A 700 -6.33 15.89 -10.53
N ALA A 701 -6.92 16.46 -9.48
CA ALA A 701 -6.39 17.66 -8.83
C ALA A 701 -5.06 17.37 -8.12
N PHE A 702 -4.92 16.16 -7.56
CA PHE A 702 -3.67 15.70 -6.96
C PHE A 702 -2.58 15.56 -8.03
N ASN A 703 -2.87 14.83 -9.12
CA ASN A 703 -1.92 14.62 -10.21
C ASN A 703 -1.50 15.94 -10.87
N ALA A 704 -2.41 16.89 -11.02
CA ALA A 704 -2.09 18.24 -11.51
C ALA A 704 -1.08 18.96 -10.59
N HIS A 705 -1.24 18.84 -9.26
CA HIS A 705 -0.29 19.42 -8.32
C HIS A 705 1.09 18.73 -8.39
N ILE A 706 1.12 17.39 -8.44
CA ILE A 706 2.37 16.64 -8.53
C ILE A 706 3.10 16.94 -9.84
N ALA A 707 2.38 17.14 -10.95
CA ALA A 707 2.96 17.52 -12.23
C ALA A 707 3.74 18.85 -12.15
N MET A 708 3.22 19.85 -11.42
CA MET A 708 3.96 21.10 -11.16
C MET A 708 5.24 20.86 -10.36
N GLY A 709 5.20 19.92 -9.41
CA GLY A 709 6.38 19.47 -8.68
C GLY A 709 7.40 18.82 -9.58
N LEU A 710 6.98 17.88 -10.45
CA LEU A 710 7.87 17.22 -11.42
C LEU A 710 8.53 18.23 -12.37
N GLU A 711 7.75 19.17 -12.92
CA GLU A 711 8.27 20.23 -13.78
C GLU A 711 9.31 21.11 -13.07
N MET A 712 9.05 21.46 -11.80
CA MET A 712 9.99 22.21 -10.96
C MET A 712 11.32 21.44 -10.79
N ILE A 713 11.25 20.14 -10.51
CA ILE A 713 12.43 19.28 -10.33
C ILE A 713 13.23 19.13 -11.63
N GLU A 714 12.53 18.88 -12.75
CA GLU A 714 13.15 18.74 -14.06
C GLU A 714 13.81 20.05 -14.51
N THR A 715 13.14 21.19 -14.31
CA THR A 715 13.69 22.52 -14.61
C THR A 715 14.93 22.81 -13.76
N PHE A 716 14.92 22.44 -12.48
CA PHE A 716 16.08 22.59 -11.61
C PHE A 716 17.29 21.80 -12.13
N ALA A 717 17.08 20.58 -12.61
CA ALA A 717 18.12 19.71 -13.14
C ALA A 717 18.63 20.11 -14.55
N GLY A 718 18.01 21.10 -15.20
CA GLY A 718 18.33 21.50 -16.59
C GLY A 718 17.57 20.71 -17.66
N GLY A 719 16.45 20.08 -17.28
CA GLY A 719 15.59 19.26 -18.12
C GLY A 719 15.65 17.78 -17.75
N LYS A 720 14.67 17.01 -18.26
CA LYS A 720 14.52 15.59 -17.94
C LYS A 720 15.73 14.74 -18.34
N THR A 721 16.29 14.96 -19.54
CA THR A 721 17.48 14.24 -20.01
C THR A 721 18.71 14.53 -19.13
N ALA A 722 18.87 15.77 -18.68
CA ALA A 722 19.97 16.15 -17.80
C ALA A 722 19.83 15.52 -16.40
N LEU A 723 18.60 15.38 -15.90
CA LEU A 723 18.31 14.67 -14.66
C LEU A 723 18.72 13.19 -14.74
N GLU A 724 18.36 12.51 -15.83
CA GLU A 724 18.67 11.10 -16.05
C GLU A 724 20.18 10.85 -16.12
N GLN A 725 20.92 11.77 -16.75
CA GLN A 725 22.36 11.67 -16.98
C GLN A 725 23.22 12.24 -15.82
N CYS A 726 22.61 12.85 -14.80
CA CYS A 726 23.36 13.48 -13.71
C CYS A 726 24.10 12.43 -12.86
N PRO A 727 25.41 12.58 -12.60
CA PRO A 727 26.13 11.68 -11.70
C PRO A 727 25.62 11.78 -10.26
N ASP A 728 25.63 10.66 -9.53
CA ASP A 728 25.01 10.54 -8.20
C ASP A 728 25.56 11.53 -7.17
N ASP A 729 26.89 11.69 -7.13
CA ASP A 729 27.60 12.46 -6.09
C ASP A 729 27.77 13.95 -6.44
N VAL A 730 27.35 14.37 -7.63
CA VAL A 730 27.48 15.77 -8.04
C VAL A 730 26.46 16.61 -7.28
N VAL A 731 26.95 17.58 -6.51
CA VAL A 731 26.12 18.60 -5.87
C VAL A 731 25.66 19.58 -6.94
N MET A 732 24.34 19.66 -7.15
CA MET A 732 23.76 20.61 -8.08
C MET A 732 23.83 22.02 -7.48
N ASN A 733 24.52 22.92 -8.19
CA ASN A 733 24.82 24.25 -7.67
C ASN A 733 23.57 25.14 -7.67
N CYS A 734 23.23 25.67 -6.49
CA CYS A 734 22.01 26.47 -6.23
C CYS A 734 22.26 27.99 -6.33
N ALA A 735 23.48 28.42 -6.64
CA ALA A 735 23.84 29.84 -6.62
C ALA A 735 22.98 30.65 -7.62
N GLY A 736 22.04 31.45 -7.10
CA GLY A 736 21.27 32.44 -7.86
C GLY A 736 19.95 31.98 -8.49
N LYS A 737 19.44 30.78 -8.22
CA LYS A 737 18.10 30.32 -8.68
C LYS A 737 17.08 30.32 -7.54
N GLU A 738 15.89 30.91 -7.75
CA GLU A 738 14.77 30.84 -6.79
C GLU A 738 14.48 29.38 -6.41
N ARG A 739 14.63 29.05 -5.12
CA ARG A 739 14.25 27.72 -4.63
C ARG A 739 12.78 27.72 -4.27
N LYS A 740 11.98 27.12 -5.15
CA LYS A 740 10.58 26.79 -4.86
C LYS A 740 10.53 25.62 -3.89
N LEU A 741 9.74 25.77 -2.83
CA LEU A 741 9.49 24.72 -1.85
C LEU A 741 8.36 23.83 -2.35
N LEU A 742 8.58 22.52 -2.36
CA LEU A 742 7.62 21.54 -2.89
C LEU A 742 6.29 21.65 -2.14
N PHE A 743 6.34 21.78 -0.80
CA PHE A 743 5.15 21.87 0.05
C PHE A 743 4.39 23.20 -0.02
N MET A 744 4.95 24.22 -0.69
CA MET A 744 4.38 25.56 -0.86
C MET A 744 3.91 25.86 -2.28
N LEU A 745 4.06 24.91 -3.23
CA LEU A 745 3.92 25.17 -4.67
C LEU A 745 2.58 25.80 -5.10
N ASN A 746 1.52 25.67 -4.30
CA ASN A 746 0.17 26.17 -4.59
C ASN A 746 -0.41 27.06 -3.48
N MET A 747 0.43 27.77 -2.70
CA MET A 747 -0.01 28.68 -1.64
C MET A 747 0.02 30.17 -1.97
#